data_AF-A0A2V8IKR3-F1
#
_entry.id   AF-A0A2V8IKR3-F1
#
_cell.length_a   1.000
_cell.length_b   1.000
_cell.length_c   1.000
_cell.angle_alpha   90.00
_cell.angle_beta   90.00
_cell.angle_gamma   90.00
#
_symmetry.space_group_name_H-M   'P 1'
#
loop_
_entity.id
_entity.type
_entity.pdbx_description
1 polymer ?
#
loop_
_entity_poly.entity_id
_entity_poly.type
_entity_poly.pdbx_seq_one_letter_code
_entity_poly.pdbx_strand_id
1 'polypeptide(L)'
;MFAMKDRFSAPRLALAVAATLVLPLTAQASGRASGRYSKLDRVLREAAASPSPGPQRVIIQTRSAAERAALKKALLSHGDVVEAEHPSLNALTAVVHGEDLGALAADPTATVVSSDSDVSVTGVTPVKKTKAATARKNARGIQQLFETGRALPTSLRETLGVDRVAYTGAGIGVAIIDSGIDPNKDLADSISGFWDFTGGSSAPVAAYDDYGHGTHVAGLIASSGHLSKGEFRGVAPGVRLFGLKVLDGQGRGRSSDVLRAIDFVVANRNTKGIDVINLSLGHPILESAATDPLVLAIERAVRAGLVVVVAAGNVGTDRAGNAGYAGILSPGNAPSAITVGAVDTKNTAFHGDDRIAWFSSRGPTWYDGFAKPDVVAPGVGLVSDAARSSSLLNVFPQLVVTKSGKRFAMLSGTSMAAAVATGVASLAIEANRSAHPGGYPTPNTVKAMLQYSALPVLVSKKLDETDSLSQGTGELNAIGAVQLAEAINPRARLNEGWAQFFVPATFIGGVVEPWSQELIWGSELISNASVIATHSSIFENIVWGTLRADLDNIVWGTLADFDNIVWGTDAVWASHVVWGDRTVGMRLEGENIVWGTLCDAENIVWGTLSRGDFDNIVRGTALRTGGDLDNIVWGTLRDTENIVWGTVRDSENIVWGTSTTTTTVTTNGGR
;
A
#
# COMPACT_ATOMS: atom_id res chain seq x y z
N MET A 1 -11.89 70.19 -24.43
CA MET A 1 -12.74 70.36 -25.62
C MET A 1 -11.91 71.01 -26.72
N PHE A 2 -11.19 70.22 -27.52
CA PHE A 2 -10.96 70.42 -28.96
C PHE A 2 -10.11 69.24 -29.49
N ALA A 3 -10.52 68.80 -30.68
CA ALA A 3 -10.31 67.53 -31.39
C ALA A 3 -8.90 66.92 -31.52
N MET A 4 -8.92 65.58 -31.62
CA MET A 4 -7.88 64.65 -32.06
C MET A 4 -7.24 65.01 -33.41
N LYS A 5 -5.94 64.66 -33.54
CA LYS A 5 -5.30 64.29 -34.81
C LYS A 5 -4.32 63.14 -34.59
N ASP A 6 -4.13 62.45 -35.70
CA ASP A 6 -3.69 61.08 -35.88
C ASP A 6 -2.21 61.00 -36.33
N ARG A 7 -1.62 59.80 -36.18
CA ARG A 7 -0.44 59.22 -36.89
C ARG A 7 1.02 59.45 -36.42
N PHE A 8 1.63 58.30 -36.09
CA PHE A 8 2.94 57.74 -36.47
C PHE A 8 4.20 58.63 -36.53
N SER A 9 5.20 58.32 -35.69
CA SER A 9 6.57 57.89 -36.10
C SER A 9 7.51 57.77 -34.88
N ALA A 10 8.19 56.64 -34.75
CA ALA A 10 9.43 56.47 -33.98
C ALA A 10 10.62 56.93 -34.87
N PRO A 11 11.88 57.18 -34.40
CA PRO A 11 12.60 56.37 -33.41
C PRO A 11 13.74 57.04 -32.57
N ARG A 12 14.46 56.20 -31.78
CA ARG A 12 15.83 56.34 -31.21
C ARG A 12 15.98 57.18 -29.92
N LEU A 13 16.80 56.85 -28.92
CA LEU A 13 17.75 55.77 -28.57
C LEU A 13 18.19 56.03 -27.10
N ALA A 14 18.44 55.00 -26.29
CA ALA A 14 19.44 54.93 -25.19
C ALA A 14 19.15 53.64 -24.39
N LEU A 15 19.64 52.47 -24.81
CA LEU A 15 20.98 51.91 -24.54
C LEU A 15 21.26 51.74 -23.03
N ALA A 16 20.94 50.56 -22.49
CA ALA A 16 21.61 50.01 -21.31
C ALA A 16 22.10 48.61 -21.68
N VAL A 17 23.42 48.45 -21.63
CA VAL A 17 24.20 47.31 -22.08
C VAL A 17 24.00 46.13 -21.12
N ALA A 18 23.40 45.05 -21.59
CA ALA A 18 23.45 43.75 -20.92
C ALA A 18 24.56 42.91 -21.58
N ALA A 19 25.66 42.70 -20.85
CA ALA A 19 26.72 41.81 -21.27
C ALA A 19 26.23 40.35 -21.16
N THR A 20 26.03 39.71 -22.31
CA THR A 20 25.81 38.27 -22.44
C THR A 20 27.12 37.54 -22.20
N LEU A 21 27.31 37.00 -20.99
CA LEU A 21 28.28 35.91 -20.78
C LEU A 21 27.70 34.65 -21.43
N VAL A 22 28.17 34.34 -22.63
CA VAL A 22 28.05 33.00 -23.21
C VAL A 22 29.06 32.11 -22.46
N LEU A 23 28.62 31.49 -21.38
CA LEU A 23 29.31 30.33 -20.82
C LEU A 23 28.88 29.11 -21.63
N PRO A 24 29.81 28.30 -22.17
CA PRO A 24 29.44 27.06 -22.81
C PRO A 24 28.77 26.18 -21.76
N LEU A 25 27.48 25.88 -21.96
CA LEU A 25 26.89 24.68 -21.39
C LEU A 25 27.71 23.52 -21.92
N THR A 26 28.67 23.07 -21.13
CA THR A 26 29.06 21.67 -21.16
C THR A 26 27.82 20.92 -20.69
N ALA A 27 26.97 20.57 -21.64
CA ALA A 27 26.13 19.41 -21.51
C ALA A 27 27.10 18.25 -21.26
N GLN A 28 27.39 17.96 -19.99
CA GLN A 28 27.68 16.59 -19.61
C GLN A 28 26.41 15.84 -19.96
N ALA A 29 26.39 15.32 -21.19
CA ALA A 29 25.66 14.12 -21.49
C ALA A 29 26.04 13.14 -20.38
N SER A 30 25.12 12.91 -19.44
CA SER A 30 25.16 11.78 -18.51
C SER A 30 24.97 10.53 -19.35
N GLY A 31 26.01 10.19 -20.11
CA GLY A 31 26.11 8.94 -20.84
C GLY A 31 26.05 7.79 -19.85
N ARG A 32 25.04 6.93 -20.03
CA ARG A 32 24.90 5.56 -19.49
C ARG A 32 26.09 5.07 -18.64
N ALA A 33 25.98 5.27 -17.33
CA ALA A 33 26.62 4.39 -16.33
C ALA A 33 25.63 3.31 -15.84
N SER A 34 24.55 3.03 -16.59
CA SER A 34 23.38 2.29 -16.09
C SER A 34 23.58 0.78 -15.94
N GLY A 35 24.69 0.22 -16.42
CA GLY A 35 24.96 -1.22 -16.31
C GLY A 35 25.78 -1.64 -15.08
N ARG A 36 26.69 -0.79 -14.59
CA ARG A 36 27.72 -1.21 -13.61
C ARG A 36 27.19 -1.37 -12.18
N TYR A 37 26.12 -0.67 -11.83
CA TYR A 37 25.53 -0.67 -10.49
C TYR A 37 24.01 -0.89 -10.52
N SER A 38 23.49 -1.58 -11.53
CA SER A 38 22.05 -1.78 -11.73
C SER A 38 21.36 -2.52 -10.58
N LYS A 39 22.12 -3.29 -9.78
CA LYS A 39 21.62 -4.03 -8.62
C LYS A 39 21.59 -3.21 -7.33
N LEU A 40 22.25 -2.06 -7.30
CA LEU A 40 22.32 -1.19 -6.13
C LEU A 40 21.13 -0.20 -6.15
N ASP A 41 20.50 0.02 -4.99
CA ASP A 41 19.50 1.09 -4.84
C ASP A 41 20.10 2.49 -5.11
N ARG A 42 19.27 3.53 -5.11
CA ARG A 42 19.75 4.90 -5.41
C ARG A 42 20.86 5.36 -4.45
N VAL A 43 20.75 5.09 -3.16
CA VAL A 43 21.69 5.59 -2.14
C VAL A 43 23.02 4.85 -2.22
N LEU A 44 23.00 3.53 -2.41
CA LEU A 44 24.21 2.74 -2.59
C LEU A 44 24.93 3.06 -3.90
N ARG A 45 24.20 3.41 -4.96
CA ARG A 45 24.81 3.91 -6.21
C ARG A 45 25.58 5.21 -5.98
N GLU A 46 25.01 6.14 -5.21
CA GLU A 46 25.68 7.39 -4.85
C GLU A 46 26.89 7.12 -3.95
N ALA A 47 26.77 6.22 -2.98
CA ALA A 47 27.87 5.81 -2.11
C ALA A 47 29.01 5.17 -2.92
N ALA A 48 28.72 4.21 -3.80
CA ALA A 48 29.69 3.52 -4.64
C ALA A 48 30.40 4.44 -5.66
N ALA A 49 29.79 5.59 -6.00
CA ALA A 49 30.39 6.61 -6.85
C ALA A 49 31.33 7.56 -6.08
N SER A 50 31.33 7.52 -4.73
CA SER A 50 32.21 8.33 -3.90
C SER A 50 33.67 7.92 -4.07
N PRO A 51 34.65 8.86 -4.04
CA PRO A 51 36.08 8.54 -4.10
C PRO A 51 36.59 7.68 -2.93
N SER A 52 35.90 7.73 -1.79
CA SER A 52 36.22 6.97 -0.59
C SER A 52 34.91 6.57 0.10
N PRO A 53 34.22 5.53 -0.40
CA PRO A 53 32.96 5.09 0.18
C PRO A 53 33.20 4.54 1.59
N GLY A 54 32.46 5.06 2.58
CA GLY A 54 32.48 4.49 3.92
C GLY A 54 31.70 3.17 3.98
N PRO A 55 31.84 2.39 5.07
CA PRO A 55 31.06 1.17 5.27
C PRO A 55 29.56 1.41 5.12
N GLN A 56 28.86 0.50 4.45
CA GLN A 56 27.42 0.57 4.21
C GLN A 56 26.71 -0.60 4.88
N ARG A 57 25.56 -0.32 5.50
CA ARG A 57 24.65 -1.38 5.95
C ARG A 57 23.68 -1.70 4.84
N VAL A 58 23.64 -2.96 4.42
CA VAL A 58 22.92 -3.40 3.22
C VAL A 58 22.06 -4.62 3.51
N ILE A 59 20.99 -4.77 2.73
CA ILE A 59 20.17 -5.96 2.60
C ILE A 59 20.43 -6.54 1.22
N ILE A 60 20.94 -7.77 1.16
CA ILE A 60 21.37 -8.41 -0.09
C ILE A 60 20.47 -9.59 -0.38
N GLN A 61 19.71 -9.52 -1.46
CA GLN A 61 18.81 -10.57 -1.92
C GLN A 61 19.54 -11.55 -2.84
N THR A 62 19.15 -12.82 -2.82
CA THR A 62 19.71 -13.91 -3.62
C THR A 62 18.58 -14.77 -4.20
N ARG A 63 18.85 -15.65 -5.17
CA ARG A 63 17.78 -16.49 -5.77
C ARG A 63 17.44 -17.70 -4.92
N SER A 64 18.35 -18.16 -4.08
CA SER A 64 18.17 -19.38 -3.30
C SER A 64 18.90 -19.35 -1.97
N ALA A 65 18.47 -20.20 -1.04
CA ALA A 65 19.17 -20.41 0.23
C ALA A 65 20.63 -20.87 0.06
N ALA A 66 20.93 -21.61 -1.01
CA ALA A 66 22.29 -22.05 -1.31
C ALA A 66 23.19 -20.88 -1.75
N GLU A 67 22.70 -20.03 -2.64
CA GLU A 67 23.40 -18.79 -3.04
C GLU A 67 23.59 -17.86 -1.84
N ARG A 68 22.56 -17.71 -1.01
CA ARG A 68 22.64 -16.96 0.24
C ARG A 68 23.74 -17.46 1.18
N ALA A 69 23.83 -18.77 1.37
CA ALA A 69 24.87 -19.37 2.21
C ALA A 69 26.28 -19.17 1.62
N ALA A 70 26.42 -19.27 0.29
CA ALA A 70 27.67 -19.00 -0.41
C ALA A 70 28.11 -17.53 -0.27
N LEU A 71 27.18 -16.59 -0.49
CA LEU A 71 27.43 -15.15 -0.36
C LEU A 71 27.80 -14.78 1.08
N LYS A 72 27.11 -15.33 2.08
CA LYS A 72 27.47 -15.16 3.50
C LYS A 72 28.93 -15.54 3.76
N LYS A 73 29.38 -16.69 3.23
CA LYS A 73 30.75 -17.14 3.37
C LYS A 73 31.74 -16.18 2.68
N ALA A 74 31.39 -15.67 1.50
CA ALA A 74 32.21 -14.71 0.77
C ALA A 74 32.39 -13.39 1.54
N LEU A 75 31.29 -12.80 2.02
CA LEU A 75 31.31 -11.57 2.85
C LEU A 75 32.20 -11.75 4.09
N LEU A 76 32.00 -12.82 4.86
CA LEU A 76 32.81 -13.09 6.05
C LEU A 76 34.30 -13.29 5.72
N SER A 77 34.62 -13.89 4.56
CA SER A 77 36.01 -14.06 4.13
C SER A 77 36.70 -12.75 3.71
N HIS A 78 35.91 -11.76 3.31
CA HIS A 78 36.39 -10.42 2.95
C HIS A 78 36.49 -9.48 4.17
N GLY A 79 36.01 -9.92 5.33
CA GLY A 79 36.03 -9.14 6.58
C GLY A 79 34.76 -8.32 6.83
N ASP A 80 33.73 -8.47 6.00
CA ASP A 80 32.43 -7.87 6.23
C ASP A 80 31.69 -8.54 7.40
N VAL A 81 30.73 -7.82 7.98
CA VAL A 81 29.94 -8.30 9.12
C VAL A 81 28.55 -8.69 8.65
N VAL A 82 28.20 -9.98 8.75
CA VAL A 82 26.83 -10.44 8.49
C VAL A 82 26.05 -10.43 9.81
N GLU A 83 25.03 -9.60 9.89
CA GLU A 83 24.28 -9.34 11.13
C GLU A 83 23.00 -10.18 11.24
N ALA A 84 22.34 -10.44 10.11
CA ALA A 84 21.11 -11.21 10.10
C ALA A 84 20.88 -11.95 8.77
N GLU A 85 20.09 -13.00 8.84
CA GLU A 85 19.55 -13.71 7.68
C GLU A 85 18.04 -13.52 7.65
N HIS A 86 17.49 -13.35 6.45
CA HIS A 86 16.05 -13.25 6.19
C HIS A 86 15.67 -14.38 5.22
N PRO A 87 15.42 -15.60 5.73
CA PRO A 87 15.18 -16.76 4.88
C PRO A 87 13.95 -16.60 3.98
N SER A 88 12.95 -15.83 4.40
CA SER A 88 11.75 -15.57 3.60
C SER A 88 12.14 -14.93 2.27
N LEU A 89 12.92 -13.85 2.28
CA LEU A 89 13.35 -13.12 1.08
C LEU A 89 14.58 -13.71 0.40
N ASN A 90 15.13 -14.82 0.90
CA ASN A 90 16.48 -15.27 0.56
C ASN A 90 17.48 -14.10 0.64
N ALA A 91 17.46 -13.34 1.74
CA ALA A 91 18.30 -12.17 1.92
C ALA A 91 19.22 -12.22 3.15
N LEU A 92 20.25 -11.38 3.17
CA LEU A 92 21.18 -11.16 4.27
C LEU A 92 21.19 -9.67 4.63
N THR A 93 21.27 -9.33 5.92
CA THR A 93 21.72 -8.00 6.34
C THR A 93 23.19 -8.06 6.71
N ALA A 94 23.99 -7.16 6.14
CA ALA A 94 25.41 -7.07 6.39
C ALA A 94 25.89 -5.62 6.46
N VAL A 95 26.95 -5.37 7.21
CA VAL A 95 27.78 -4.17 7.10
C VAL A 95 28.94 -4.52 6.17
N VAL A 96 28.93 -3.93 4.98
CA VAL A 96 29.94 -4.14 3.93
C VAL A 96 30.88 -2.96 3.86
N HIS A 97 32.15 -3.20 3.53
CA HIS A 97 33.06 -2.11 3.22
C HIS A 97 32.60 -1.37 1.96
N GLY A 98 32.87 -0.06 1.89
CA GLY A 98 32.36 0.77 0.80
C GLY A 98 32.96 0.39 -0.56
N GLU A 99 34.22 -0.03 -0.55
CA GLU A 99 34.97 -0.53 -1.71
C GLU A 99 34.35 -1.81 -2.31
N ASP A 100 33.60 -2.57 -1.51
CA ASP A 100 33.03 -3.86 -1.92
C ASP A 100 31.70 -3.72 -2.65
N LEU A 101 31.06 -2.54 -2.61
CA LEU A 101 29.80 -2.28 -3.29
C LEU A 101 29.87 -2.57 -4.79
N GLY A 102 31.02 -2.28 -5.42
CA GLY A 102 31.22 -2.56 -6.84
C GLY A 102 31.37 -4.04 -7.15
N ALA A 103 32.04 -4.80 -6.29
CA ALA A 103 32.14 -6.24 -6.42
C ALA A 103 30.77 -6.90 -6.19
N LEU A 104 30.05 -6.45 -5.17
CA LEU A 104 28.72 -6.95 -4.83
C LEU A 104 27.68 -6.68 -5.92
N ALA A 105 27.76 -5.52 -6.57
CA ALA A 105 26.92 -5.20 -7.73
C ALA A 105 27.19 -6.13 -8.93
N ALA A 106 28.43 -6.61 -9.08
CA ALA A 106 28.84 -7.54 -10.13
C ALA A 106 28.62 -9.02 -9.77
N ASP A 107 28.48 -9.34 -8.47
CA ASP A 107 28.35 -10.73 -7.99
C ASP A 107 27.07 -11.37 -8.54
N PRO A 108 27.13 -12.52 -9.25
CA PRO A 108 25.97 -13.17 -9.85
C PRO A 108 25.01 -13.78 -8.81
N THR A 109 25.45 -14.01 -7.57
CA THR A 109 24.62 -14.53 -6.47
C THR A 109 23.78 -13.43 -5.82
N ALA A 110 24.25 -12.19 -5.84
CA ALA A 110 23.47 -11.03 -5.44
C ALA A 110 22.49 -10.64 -6.55
N THR A 111 21.19 -10.67 -6.29
CA THR A 111 20.16 -10.27 -7.25
C THR A 111 19.84 -8.79 -7.16
N VAL A 112 19.81 -8.27 -5.93
CA VAL A 112 19.53 -6.88 -5.53
C VAL A 112 20.30 -6.59 -4.25
N VAL A 113 20.82 -5.37 -4.13
CA VAL A 113 21.46 -4.84 -2.92
C VAL A 113 20.77 -3.53 -2.56
N SER A 114 20.11 -3.53 -1.42
CA SER A 114 19.32 -2.41 -0.91
C SER A 114 20.00 -1.83 0.33
N SER A 115 19.88 -0.53 0.55
CA SER A 115 20.30 0.11 1.80
C SER A 115 19.45 -0.39 2.95
N ASP A 116 20.07 -0.75 4.08
CA ASP A 116 19.34 -0.99 5.31
C ASP A 116 18.96 0.33 5.97
N SER A 117 17.96 0.97 5.35
CA SER A 117 17.57 2.35 5.57
C SER A 117 17.07 2.59 6.99
N ASP A 118 17.32 3.81 7.48
CA ASP A 118 16.67 4.28 8.69
C ASP A 118 15.17 4.39 8.43
N VAL A 119 14.39 3.57 9.12
CA VAL A 119 12.95 3.77 9.23
C VAL A 119 12.67 4.67 10.43
N SER A 120 11.67 5.52 10.28
CA SER A 120 11.18 6.32 11.40
C SER A 120 9.67 6.36 11.36
N VAL A 121 9.07 6.74 12.48
CA VAL A 121 7.65 7.09 12.49
C VAL A 121 7.38 8.09 11.37
N THR A 122 6.36 7.85 10.56
CA THR A 122 5.98 8.85 9.56
C THR A 122 5.51 10.08 10.32
N GLY A 123 6.28 11.17 10.22
CA GLY A 123 6.62 12.03 11.36
C GLY A 123 5.47 12.47 12.27
N VAL A 124 5.72 12.49 13.58
CA VAL A 124 4.91 13.27 14.52
C VAL A 124 5.11 14.73 14.13
N THR A 125 4.12 15.33 13.48
CA THR A 125 4.21 16.74 13.17
C THR A 125 3.73 17.50 14.40
N PRO A 126 4.62 18.07 15.26
CA PRO A 126 4.15 19.09 16.19
C PRO A 126 3.47 20.16 15.35
N VAL A 127 2.33 20.70 15.80
CA VAL A 127 1.65 21.82 15.13
C VAL A 127 2.69 22.92 14.87
N LYS A 128 3.28 22.94 13.67
CA LYS A 128 4.45 23.78 13.38
C LYS A 128 3.95 25.20 13.17
N LYS A 129 4.54 26.12 13.93
CA LYS A 129 4.45 27.57 13.71
C LYS A 129 4.93 27.91 12.30
N THR A 130 4.04 28.11 11.33
CA THR A 130 4.33 28.81 10.07
C THR A 130 3.60 30.16 10.02
N LYS A 131 4.40 31.23 9.90
CA LYS A 131 4.08 32.65 9.63
C LYS A 131 2.73 33.21 10.17
N ALA A 132 2.72 33.46 11.48
CA ALA A 132 2.33 34.68 12.20
C ALA A 132 1.00 35.48 11.98
N ALA A 133 0.12 35.20 11.00
CA ALA A 133 -1.16 35.95 10.90
C ALA A 133 -2.39 35.04 10.79
N THR A 134 -2.35 34.02 9.95
CA THR A 134 -3.50 33.11 9.73
C THR A 134 -3.56 31.97 10.75
N ALA A 135 -2.39 31.46 11.17
CA ALA A 135 -2.27 30.46 12.23
C ALA A 135 -2.65 30.98 13.62
N ARG A 136 -2.66 32.31 13.85
CA ARG A 136 -3.22 32.89 15.08
C ARG A 136 -4.73 32.68 15.19
N LYS A 137 -5.44 32.43 14.09
CA LYS A 137 -6.87 32.06 14.12
C LYS A 137 -7.06 30.57 14.46
N ASN A 138 -6.21 29.69 13.93
CA ASN A 138 -6.34 28.23 14.11
C ASN A 138 -5.68 27.71 15.40
N ALA A 139 -4.54 28.27 15.83
CA ALA A 139 -3.95 27.96 17.13
C ALA A 139 -4.72 28.61 18.28
N ARG A 140 -5.34 29.79 18.07
CA ARG A 140 -6.38 30.28 19.00
C ARG A 140 -7.63 29.42 18.95
N GLY A 141 -7.97 28.78 17.83
CA GLY A 141 -9.06 27.81 17.77
C GLY A 141 -8.79 26.59 18.65
N ILE A 142 -7.62 25.96 18.51
CA ILE A 142 -7.22 24.79 19.30
C ILE A 142 -6.99 25.18 20.78
N GLN A 143 -6.34 26.31 21.04
CA GLN A 143 -6.15 26.81 22.41
C GLN A 143 -7.45 27.36 23.03
N GLN A 144 -8.38 27.95 22.27
CA GLN A 144 -9.74 28.25 22.73
C GLN A 144 -10.56 26.98 22.96
N LEU A 145 -10.35 25.89 22.23
CA LEU A 145 -11.00 24.60 22.55
C LEU A 145 -10.54 24.11 23.93
N PHE A 146 -9.27 24.31 24.29
CA PHE A 146 -8.76 24.06 25.64
C PHE A 146 -9.25 25.07 26.70
N GLU A 147 -9.39 26.36 26.35
CA GLU A 147 -9.73 27.45 27.30
C GLU A 147 -11.23 27.70 27.48
N THR A 148 -12.09 27.31 26.52
CA THR A 148 -13.55 27.57 26.55
C THR A 148 -14.38 26.44 27.15
N GLY A 149 -13.76 25.33 27.59
CA GLY A 149 -14.50 24.19 28.15
C GLY A 149 -15.47 23.52 27.17
N ARG A 150 -15.36 23.81 25.86
CA ARG A 150 -16.00 23.01 24.81
C ARG A 150 -15.33 21.64 24.77
N ALA A 151 -16.13 20.61 24.56
CA ALA A 151 -15.72 19.21 24.60
C ALA A 151 -14.38 18.98 23.90
N LEU A 152 -13.48 18.25 24.56
CA LEU A 152 -12.30 17.65 23.92
C LEU A 152 -12.81 16.83 22.72
N PRO A 153 -12.08 16.76 21.60
CA PRO A 153 -12.61 16.16 20.38
C PRO A 153 -12.94 14.68 20.61
N THR A 154 -14.25 14.38 20.66
CA THR A 154 -14.82 13.04 20.88
C THR A 154 -15.31 12.39 19.59
N SER A 155 -15.06 13.03 18.43
CA SER A 155 -15.79 12.69 17.21
C SER A 155 -15.22 11.49 16.46
N LEU A 156 -14.04 10.93 16.78
CA LEU A 156 -13.45 9.87 15.94
C LEU A 156 -14.42 8.72 15.64
N ARG A 157 -15.04 8.16 16.69
CA ARG A 157 -16.01 7.07 16.54
C ARG A 157 -17.31 7.54 15.88
N GLU A 158 -17.68 8.81 16.05
CA GLU A 158 -18.86 9.43 15.45
C GLU A 158 -18.67 9.69 13.95
N THR A 159 -17.55 10.29 13.54
CA THR A 159 -17.10 10.53 12.16
C THR A 159 -17.00 9.24 11.37
N LEU A 160 -16.62 8.13 12.00
CA LEU A 160 -16.58 6.82 11.34
C LEU A 160 -17.92 6.07 11.43
N GLY A 161 -18.83 6.48 12.33
CA GLY A 161 -20.10 5.81 12.60
C GLY A 161 -19.97 4.48 13.38
N VAL A 162 -18.84 4.26 14.05
CA VAL A 162 -18.50 2.98 14.69
C VAL A 162 -19.45 2.62 15.84
N ASP A 163 -20.01 3.61 16.54
CA ASP A 163 -21.00 3.33 17.60
C ASP A 163 -22.34 2.81 17.07
N ARG A 164 -22.54 2.81 15.74
CA ARG A 164 -23.73 2.28 15.06
C ARG A 164 -23.52 0.87 14.49
N VAL A 165 -22.34 0.29 14.63
CA VAL A 165 -22.08 -1.11 14.24
C VAL A 165 -21.98 -2.00 15.48
N ALA A 166 -22.39 -3.27 15.35
CA ALA A 166 -22.45 -4.22 16.48
C ALA A 166 -21.10 -4.89 16.81
N TYR A 167 -20.06 -4.60 16.04
CA TYR A 167 -18.76 -5.27 16.06
C TYR A 167 -17.74 -4.51 16.90
N THR A 168 -16.75 -5.22 17.43
CA THR A 168 -15.70 -4.64 18.29
C THR A 168 -14.28 -4.98 17.83
N GLY A 169 -14.12 -5.80 16.81
CA GLY A 169 -12.88 -6.49 16.42
C GLY A 169 -12.67 -7.80 17.17
N ALA A 170 -13.71 -8.39 17.78
CA ALA A 170 -13.54 -9.60 18.59
C ALA A 170 -13.02 -10.77 17.75
N GLY A 171 -12.08 -11.52 18.32
CA GLY A 171 -11.45 -12.66 17.64
C GLY A 171 -10.37 -12.28 16.62
N ILE A 172 -10.22 -11.00 16.28
CA ILE A 172 -9.23 -10.52 15.31
C ILE A 172 -7.89 -10.24 15.99
N GLY A 173 -6.81 -10.78 15.44
CA GLY A 173 -5.44 -10.48 15.89
C GLY A 173 -4.79 -9.37 15.05
N VAL A 174 -4.23 -8.36 15.72
CA VAL A 174 -3.57 -7.22 15.09
C VAL A 174 -2.12 -7.14 15.55
N ALA A 175 -1.19 -7.24 14.60
CA ALA A 175 0.23 -7.01 14.82
C ALA A 175 0.56 -5.53 14.61
N ILE A 176 1.05 -4.85 15.66
CA ILE A 176 1.50 -3.47 15.60
C ILE A 176 3.03 -3.47 15.54
N ILE A 177 3.58 -3.10 14.39
CA ILE A 177 5.02 -3.00 14.16
C ILE A 177 5.42 -1.52 14.32
N ASP A 178 5.91 -1.13 15.50
CA ASP A 178 6.09 0.28 15.91
C ASP A 178 7.16 0.44 17.03
N SER A 179 7.08 1.46 17.87
CA SER A 179 7.99 1.73 19.00
C SER A 179 7.70 0.92 20.26
N GLY A 180 6.61 0.17 20.28
CA GLY A 180 6.17 -0.62 21.42
C GLY A 180 4.72 -0.33 21.81
N ILE A 181 4.27 -0.94 22.91
CA ILE A 181 2.94 -0.72 23.48
C ILE A 181 3.08 -0.71 25.00
N ASP A 182 2.77 0.42 25.64
CA ASP A 182 2.72 0.50 27.10
C ASP A 182 1.43 -0.19 27.61
N PRO A 183 1.52 -1.21 28.50
CA PRO A 183 0.37 -1.95 28.99
C PRO A 183 -0.37 -1.16 30.09
N ASN A 184 -1.01 -0.07 29.69
CA ASN A 184 -1.86 0.72 30.57
C ASN A 184 -3.23 0.03 30.76
N LYS A 185 -4.11 0.60 31.60
CA LYS A 185 -5.40 -0.02 31.91
C LYS A 185 -6.35 -0.14 30.71
N ASP A 186 -6.18 0.67 29.68
CA ASP A 186 -7.02 0.62 28.49
C ASP A 186 -6.57 -0.46 27.50
N LEU A 187 -5.29 -0.84 27.52
CA LEU A 187 -4.65 -1.72 26.53
C LEU A 187 -4.16 -3.06 27.08
N ALA A 188 -3.92 -3.17 28.39
CA ALA A 188 -3.27 -4.34 28.99
C ALA A 188 -3.98 -5.66 28.65
N ASP A 189 -5.32 -5.67 28.69
CA ASP A 189 -6.12 -6.88 28.42
C ASP A 189 -6.14 -7.25 26.93
N SER A 190 -5.89 -6.29 26.04
CA SER A 190 -5.83 -6.52 24.59
C SER A 190 -4.46 -7.11 24.17
N ILE A 191 -3.38 -6.85 24.91
CA ILE A 191 -2.02 -7.30 24.56
C ILE A 191 -1.88 -8.82 24.77
N SER A 192 -1.86 -9.57 23.67
CA SER A 192 -1.71 -11.03 23.63
C SER A 192 -0.27 -11.51 23.42
N GLY A 193 0.66 -10.61 23.14
CA GLY A 193 2.08 -10.92 23.03
C GLY A 193 2.92 -9.71 22.67
N PHE A 194 4.20 -9.73 23.04
CA PHE A 194 5.11 -8.62 22.80
C PHE A 194 6.55 -9.09 22.54
N TRP A 195 7.21 -8.50 21.54
CA TRP A 195 8.57 -8.79 21.12
C TRP A 195 9.33 -7.51 20.81
N ASP A 196 10.62 -7.48 21.11
CA ASP A 196 11.52 -6.38 20.76
C ASP A 196 12.61 -6.84 19.81
N PHE A 197 12.55 -6.33 18.59
CA PHE A 197 13.46 -6.63 17.49
C PHE A 197 14.62 -5.62 17.39
N THR A 198 14.61 -4.52 18.16
CA THR A 198 15.66 -3.48 18.11
C THR A 198 17.03 -4.01 18.56
N GLY A 199 17.04 -5.08 19.38
CA GLY A 199 18.24 -5.81 19.79
C GLY A 199 18.51 -7.10 19.00
N GLY A 200 17.77 -7.38 17.93
CA GLY A 200 17.92 -8.61 17.11
C GLY A 200 17.35 -9.89 17.74
N SER A 201 16.73 -9.81 18.93
CA SER A 201 16.07 -10.93 19.59
C SER A 201 14.68 -11.20 18.98
N SER A 202 14.25 -12.46 19.02
CA SER A 202 12.86 -12.87 18.74
C SER A 202 12.19 -13.53 19.95
N ALA A 203 12.82 -13.43 21.13
CA ALA A 203 12.24 -13.91 22.38
C ALA A 203 11.15 -12.93 22.87
N PRO A 204 10.03 -13.44 23.44
CA PRO A 204 9.01 -12.59 24.01
C PRO A 204 9.56 -11.82 25.22
N VAL A 205 9.14 -10.57 25.38
CA VAL A 205 9.51 -9.70 26.51
C VAL A 205 8.27 -9.03 27.10
N ALA A 206 8.39 -8.45 28.29
CA ALA A 206 7.31 -7.64 28.86
C ALA A 206 7.00 -6.45 27.95
N ALA A 207 5.72 -6.09 27.81
CA ALA A 207 5.31 -4.97 26.97
C ALA A 207 5.77 -3.62 27.56
N TYR A 208 6.33 -2.78 26.70
CA TYR A 208 6.70 -1.40 27.01
C TYR A 208 6.72 -0.56 25.74
N ASP A 209 6.77 0.75 25.93
CA ASP A 209 7.02 1.74 24.88
C ASP A 209 7.78 2.90 25.53
N ASP A 210 9.00 3.15 25.05
CA ASP A 210 9.90 4.20 25.55
C ASP A 210 9.92 5.45 24.66
N TYR A 211 9.30 5.37 23.48
CA TYR A 211 9.08 6.51 22.59
C TYR A 211 7.67 7.08 22.76
N GLY A 212 6.64 6.24 22.73
CA GLY A 212 5.23 6.58 22.99
C GLY A 212 4.30 6.59 21.78
N HIS A 213 4.83 6.48 20.55
CA HIS A 213 4.03 6.50 19.32
C HIS A 213 3.21 5.23 19.14
N GLY A 214 3.83 4.06 19.34
CA GLY A 214 3.14 2.77 19.22
C GLY A 214 2.00 2.60 20.22
N THR A 215 2.13 3.15 21.42
CA THR A 215 1.02 3.20 22.40
C THR A 215 -0.16 4.03 21.92
N HIS A 216 0.10 5.18 21.27
CA HIS A 216 -0.96 6.03 20.71
C HIS A 216 -1.69 5.33 19.56
N VAL A 217 -0.93 4.70 18.65
CA VAL A 217 -1.44 3.85 17.56
C VAL A 217 -2.28 2.70 18.12
N ALA A 218 -1.77 1.97 19.10
CA ALA A 218 -2.49 0.88 19.76
C ALA A 218 -3.79 1.35 20.41
N GLY A 219 -3.80 2.53 21.05
CA GLY A 219 -5.00 3.12 21.63
C GLY A 219 -6.07 3.47 20.59
N LEU A 220 -5.67 4.02 19.43
CA LEU A 220 -6.61 4.36 18.35
C LEU A 220 -7.30 3.12 17.80
N ILE A 221 -6.60 1.98 17.78
CA ILE A 221 -7.16 0.69 17.39
C ILE A 221 -8.02 0.12 18.52
N ALA A 222 -7.44 -0.11 19.70
CA ALA A 222 -7.96 -1.07 20.66
C ALA A 222 -8.25 -0.53 22.07
N SER A 223 -8.13 0.77 22.32
CA SER A 223 -8.37 1.33 23.66
C SER A 223 -9.76 0.96 24.16
N SER A 224 -9.85 0.35 25.35
CA SER A 224 -11.15 0.10 25.99
C SER A 224 -11.86 1.39 26.41
N GLY A 225 -11.12 2.52 26.49
CA GLY A 225 -11.61 3.81 26.95
C GLY A 225 -11.85 3.88 28.46
N HIS A 226 -11.42 2.90 29.25
CA HIS A 226 -11.66 2.88 30.69
C HIS A 226 -11.07 4.11 31.39
N LEU A 227 -9.84 4.53 31.07
CA LEU A 227 -9.16 5.67 31.67
C LEU A 227 -9.83 7.00 31.30
N SER A 228 -10.49 7.06 30.14
CA SER A 228 -11.17 8.25 29.61
C SER A 228 -12.67 8.28 29.90
N LYS A 229 -13.23 7.25 30.55
CA LYS A 229 -14.68 7.03 30.75
C LYS A 229 -15.44 6.89 29.42
N GLY A 230 -14.83 6.23 28.45
CA GLY A 230 -15.38 5.93 27.12
C GLY A 230 -15.06 6.96 26.04
N GLU A 231 -14.52 8.13 26.41
CA GLU A 231 -14.32 9.26 25.50
C GLU A 231 -13.28 9.01 24.41
N PHE A 232 -12.20 8.30 24.75
CA PHE A 232 -11.09 7.97 23.85
C PHE A 232 -11.02 6.46 23.57
N ARG A 233 -12.18 5.81 23.46
CA ARG A 233 -12.26 4.40 23.08
C ARG A 233 -11.75 4.24 21.64
N GLY A 234 -10.95 3.20 21.39
CA GLY A 234 -10.41 2.88 20.08
C GLY A 234 -11.51 2.44 19.10
N VAL A 235 -11.18 2.33 17.82
CA VAL A 235 -12.12 1.93 16.76
C VAL A 235 -12.61 0.48 16.96
N ALA A 236 -11.68 -0.45 17.19
CA ALA A 236 -11.93 -1.88 17.37
C ALA A 236 -11.39 -2.37 18.75
N PRO A 237 -12.07 -2.04 19.86
CA PRO A 237 -11.61 -2.29 21.22
C PRO A 237 -11.55 -3.78 21.65
N GLY A 238 -12.10 -4.69 20.85
CA GLY A 238 -12.14 -6.14 21.09
C GLY A 238 -11.01 -6.93 20.41
N VAL A 239 -10.12 -6.27 19.66
CA VAL A 239 -8.99 -6.95 19.01
C VAL A 239 -7.97 -7.45 20.03
N ARG A 240 -7.23 -8.48 19.63
CA ARG A 240 -6.01 -8.92 20.32
C ARG A 240 -4.80 -8.26 19.69
N LEU A 241 -4.03 -7.52 20.47
CA LEU A 241 -2.82 -6.83 20.04
C LEU A 241 -1.57 -7.71 20.22
N PHE A 242 -0.73 -7.74 19.20
CA PHE A 242 0.62 -8.27 19.25
C PHE A 242 1.58 -7.11 18.98
N GLY A 243 2.36 -6.71 19.98
CA GLY A 243 3.33 -5.64 19.84
C GLY A 243 4.67 -6.15 19.31
N LEU A 244 5.15 -5.58 18.22
CA LEU A 244 6.47 -5.86 17.66
C LEU A 244 7.24 -4.55 17.63
N LYS A 245 8.08 -4.33 18.63
CA LYS A 245 8.92 -3.14 18.73
C LYS A 245 10.07 -3.25 17.72
N VAL A 246 10.13 -2.30 16.81
CA VAL A 246 11.19 -2.15 15.79
C VAL A 246 11.80 -0.75 15.77
N LEU A 247 11.20 0.20 16.51
CA LEU A 247 11.74 1.55 16.69
C LEU A 247 12.26 1.71 18.11
N ASP A 248 13.42 2.34 18.26
CA ASP A 248 14.07 2.66 19.52
C ASP A 248 13.34 3.79 20.29
N GLY A 249 13.88 4.14 21.45
CA GLY A 249 13.37 5.24 22.28
C GLY A 249 13.48 6.64 21.64
N GLN A 250 14.01 6.78 20.42
CA GLN A 250 14.00 8.01 19.63
C GLN A 250 13.07 7.92 18.40
N GLY A 251 12.32 6.82 18.26
CA GLY A 251 11.40 6.59 17.15
C GLY A 251 12.10 6.23 15.84
N ARG A 252 13.32 5.68 15.93
CA ARG A 252 14.14 5.26 14.78
C ARG A 252 14.36 3.76 14.81
N GLY A 253 14.40 3.13 13.64
CA GLY A 253 14.70 1.72 13.49
C GLY A 253 15.34 1.44 12.14
N ARG A 254 15.48 0.16 11.80
CA ARG A 254 16.07 -0.28 10.54
C ARG A 254 15.09 -1.10 9.73
N SER A 255 15.18 -1.00 8.40
CA SER A 255 14.40 -1.86 7.50
C SER A 255 14.59 -3.34 7.85
N SER A 256 15.80 -3.76 8.24
CA SER A 256 16.06 -5.14 8.68
C SER A 256 15.34 -5.56 9.97
N ASP A 257 15.05 -4.64 10.89
CA ASP A 257 14.25 -4.94 12.09
C ASP A 257 12.78 -5.13 11.74
N VAL A 258 12.26 -4.28 10.84
CA VAL A 258 10.91 -4.38 10.29
C VAL A 258 10.72 -5.69 9.52
N LEU A 259 11.70 -6.07 8.69
CA LEU A 259 11.72 -7.35 7.97
C LEU A 259 11.59 -8.54 8.92
N ARG A 260 12.41 -8.58 9.98
CA ARG A 260 12.36 -9.64 10.99
C ARG A 260 11.02 -9.70 11.71
N ALA A 261 10.41 -8.55 11.98
CA ALA A 261 9.09 -8.47 12.59
C ALA A 261 7.99 -9.01 11.64
N ILE A 262 8.01 -8.64 10.35
CA ILE A 262 7.05 -9.15 9.36
C ILE A 262 7.21 -10.67 9.19
N ASP A 263 8.46 -11.16 9.08
CA ASP A 263 8.74 -12.59 9.00
C ASP A 263 8.21 -13.36 10.20
N PHE A 264 8.39 -12.80 11.41
CA PHE A 264 7.81 -13.37 12.62
C PHE A 264 6.29 -13.44 12.54
N VAL A 265 5.61 -12.37 12.11
CA VAL A 265 4.15 -12.37 11.98
C VAL A 265 3.68 -13.42 10.98
N VAL A 266 4.30 -13.49 9.81
CA VAL A 266 3.95 -14.47 8.76
C VAL A 266 4.13 -15.90 9.29
N ALA A 267 5.27 -16.20 9.91
CA ALA A 267 5.56 -17.52 10.45
C ALA A 267 4.60 -17.92 11.60
N ASN A 268 4.09 -16.94 12.36
CA ASN A 268 3.25 -17.19 13.52
C ASN A 268 1.76 -16.93 13.28
N ARG A 269 1.36 -16.49 12.07
CA ARG A 269 -0.01 -16.08 11.71
C ARG A 269 -1.07 -17.02 12.26
N ASN A 270 -0.98 -18.30 11.90
CA ASN A 270 -1.99 -19.30 12.25
C ASN A 270 -1.97 -19.63 13.75
N THR A 271 -0.78 -19.80 14.34
CA THR A 271 -0.63 -20.16 15.77
C THR A 271 -1.06 -19.05 16.72
N LYS A 272 -0.97 -17.79 16.30
CA LYS A 272 -1.35 -16.62 17.10
C LYS A 272 -2.70 -16.02 16.68
N GLY A 273 -3.27 -16.51 15.57
CA GLY A 273 -4.47 -15.95 14.95
C GLY A 273 -4.29 -14.47 14.64
N ILE A 274 -3.23 -14.12 13.89
CA ILE A 274 -3.00 -12.74 13.43
C ILE A 274 -3.65 -12.59 12.06
N ASP A 275 -4.45 -11.54 11.91
CA ASP A 275 -5.23 -11.26 10.71
C ASP A 275 -4.77 -9.95 10.03
N VAL A 276 -4.33 -8.97 10.83
CA VAL A 276 -3.97 -7.63 10.35
C VAL A 276 -2.57 -7.23 10.84
N ILE A 277 -1.78 -6.59 9.97
CA ILE A 277 -0.54 -5.89 10.32
C ILE A 277 -0.78 -4.39 10.15
N ASN A 278 -0.40 -3.59 11.15
CA ASN A 278 -0.32 -2.13 11.06
C ASN A 278 1.15 -1.68 11.06
N LEU A 279 1.54 -0.91 10.03
CA LEU A 279 2.86 -0.31 9.85
C LEU A 279 2.73 1.22 9.78
N SER A 280 3.09 1.89 10.87
CA SER A 280 3.03 3.36 11.01
C SER A 280 4.43 4.01 10.95
N LEU A 281 5.25 3.51 10.02
CA LEU A 281 6.65 3.88 9.81
C LEU A 281 7.01 3.76 8.34
N GLY A 282 8.15 4.33 7.95
CA GLY A 282 8.66 4.15 6.59
C GLY A 282 9.96 4.89 6.32
N HIS A 283 10.44 4.74 5.09
CA HIS A 283 11.57 5.47 4.53
C HIS A 283 11.25 5.92 3.09
N PRO A 284 12.00 6.88 2.51
CA PRO A 284 11.83 7.25 1.10
C PRO A 284 11.96 6.05 0.17
N ILE A 285 11.23 6.03 -0.94
CA ILE A 285 11.38 4.98 -1.97
C ILE A 285 12.72 5.17 -2.69
N LEU A 286 13.62 4.18 -2.57
CA LEU A 286 14.99 4.22 -3.10
C LEU A 286 15.19 3.36 -4.36
N GLU A 287 14.23 2.49 -4.64
CA GLU A 287 14.24 1.51 -5.72
C GLU A 287 12.79 1.13 -6.10
N SER A 288 12.63 0.25 -7.09
CA SER A 288 11.32 -0.24 -7.49
C SER A 288 10.67 -1.06 -6.36
N ALA A 289 9.35 -1.00 -6.26
CA ALA A 289 8.55 -1.91 -5.43
C ALA A 289 8.89 -3.39 -5.66
N ALA A 290 9.31 -3.75 -6.88
CA ALA A 290 9.73 -5.09 -7.28
C ALA A 290 10.99 -5.59 -6.55
N THR A 291 11.80 -4.67 -6.03
CA THR A 291 13.10 -4.97 -5.45
C THR A 291 13.25 -4.45 -4.03
N ASP A 292 12.42 -3.49 -3.59
CA ASP A 292 12.39 -3.00 -2.22
C ASP A 292 12.09 -4.14 -1.22
N PRO A 293 13.02 -4.44 -0.28
CA PRO A 293 12.85 -5.54 0.67
C PRO A 293 11.58 -5.42 1.53
N LEU A 294 11.20 -4.21 1.97
CA LEU A 294 10.01 -4.03 2.80
C LEU A 294 8.73 -4.26 1.99
N VAL A 295 8.70 -3.81 0.72
CA VAL A 295 7.57 -4.08 -0.17
C VAL A 295 7.45 -5.58 -0.42
N LEU A 296 8.55 -6.27 -0.73
CA LEU A 296 8.55 -7.72 -0.94
C LEU A 296 8.07 -8.49 0.30
N ALA A 297 8.43 -8.02 1.50
CA ALA A 297 7.92 -8.61 2.74
C ALA A 297 6.41 -8.39 2.92
N ILE A 298 5.89 -7.21 2.56
CA ILE A 298 4.44 -6.95 2.55
C ILE A 298 3.72 -7.86 1.56
N GLU A 299 4.18 -7.95 0.32
CA GLU A 299 3.56 -8.79 -0.71
C GLU A 299 3.53 -10.27 -0.29
N ARG A 300 4.53 -10.73 0.47
CA ARG A 300 4.53 -12.07 1.08
C ARG A 300 3.54 -12.19 2.22
N ALA A 301 3.43 -11.18 3.09
CA ALA A 301 2.46 -11.18 4.17
C ALA A 301 1.02 -11.20 3.64
N VAL A 302 0.73 -10.40 2.61
CA VAL A 302 -0.58 -10.39 1.96
C VAL A 302 -0.88 -11.73 1.29
N ARG A 303 0.07 -12.32 0.55
CA ARG A 303 -0.09 -13.68 0.01
C ARG A 303 -0.28 -14.76 1.07
N ALA A 304 0.24 -14.55 2.29
CA ALA A 304 -0.02 -15.44 3.43
C ALA A 304 -1.40 -15.22 4.08
N GLY A 305 -2.24 -14.33 3.52
CA GLY A 305 -3.58 -14.03 4.00
C GLY A 305 -3.64 -13.02 5.13
N LEU A 306 -2.62 -12.16 5.29
CA LEU A 306 -2.64 -11.04 6.24
C LEU A 306 -3.12 -9.77 5.53
N VAL A 307 -4.04 -9.03 6.16
CA VAL A 307 -4.34 -7.66 5.74
C VAL A 307 -3.19 -6.77 6.22
N VAL A 308 -2.58 -5.99 5.33
CA VAL A 308 -1.47 -5.09 5.70
C VAL A 308 -1.89 -3.65 5.47
N VAL A 309 -1.92 -2.87 6.55
CA VAL A 309 -2.29 -1.45 6.56
C VAL A 309 -1.03 -0.62 6.82
N VAL A 310 -0.76 0.36 5.95
CA VAL A 310 0.48 1.14 5.96
C VAL A 310 0.18 2.64 5.89
N ALA A 311 0.91 3.45 6.65
CA ALA A 311 0.83 4.90 6.54
C ALA A 311 1.42 5.41 5.21
N ALA A 312 0.73 6.34 4.53
CA ALA A 312 1.20 6.89 3.25
C ALA A 312 2.49 7.73 3.35
N GLY A 313 2.72 8.36 4.50
CA GLY A 313 3.81 9.31 4.73
C GLY A 313 3.33 10.73 5.01
N ASN A 314 4.23 11.56 5.56
CA ASN A 314 3.92 12.92 6.00
C ASN A 314 4.73 13.99 5.24
N VAL A 315 4.95 13.79 3.93
CA VAL A 315 5.70 14.70 3.05
C VAL A 315 4.81 15.35 1.99
N GLY A 316 3.53 15.57 2.33
CA GLY A 316 2.50 16.10 1.43
C GLY A 316 2.64 17.57 1.04
N THR A 317 3.51 18.34 1.68
CA THR A 317 3.79 19.74 1.31
C THR A 317 5.27 20.04 1.28
N ASP A 318 5.66 20.93 0.37
CA ASP A 318 6.99 21.51 0.34
C ASP A 318 7.24 22.48 1.52
N ARG A 319 8.46 23.04 1.60
CA ARG A 319 8.83 24.02 2.64
C ARG A 319 8.05 25.34 2.56
N ALA A 320 7.45 25.65 1.40
CA ALA A 320 6.61 26.82 1.19
C ALA A 320 5.13 26.57 1.54
N GLY A 321 4.75 25.31 1.80
CA GLY A 321 3.39 24.88 2.11
C GLY A 321 2.54 24.56 0.88
N ASN A 322 3.16 24.44 -0.30
CA ASN A 322 2.45 24.00 -1.50
C ASN A 322 2.30 22.47 -1.46
N ALA A 323 1.17 21.97 -1.94
CA ALA A 323 0.94 20.53 -2.06
C ALA A 323 1.99 19.90 -2.99
N GLY A 324 2.59 18.80 -2.53
CA GLY A 324 3.54 17.99 -3.28
C GLY A 324 2.95 16.63 -3.62
N TYR A 325 3.23 16.18 -4.84
CA TYR A 325 2.91 14.84 -5.33
C TYR A 325 4.16 13.96 -5.27
N ALA A 326 3.98 12.66 -5.42
CA ALA A 326 5.04 11.67 -5.33
C ALA A 326 5.74 11.60 -3.96
N GLY A 327 4.96 11.77 -2.90
CA GLY A 327 5.40 11.75 -1.51
C GLY A 327 5.20 10.42 -0.79
N ILE A 328 4.66 9.39 -1.45
CA ILE A 328 4.43 8.08 -0.83
C ILE A 328 5.77 7.47 -0.40
N LEU A 329 5.81 6.95 0.83
CA LEU A 329 6.99 6.30 1.41
C LEU A 329 6.92 4.79 1.22
N SER A 330 8.08 4.13 1.28
CA SER A 330 8.13 2.68 1.46
C SER A 330 7.83 2.33 2.92
N PRO A 331 6.98 1.33 3.20
CA PRO A 331 6.44 0.35 2.24
C PRO A 331 5.01 0.65 1.73
N GLY A 332 4.53 1.89 1.86
CA GLY A 332 3.23 2.34 1.34
C GLY A 332 3.12 2.33 -0.19
N ASN A 333 4.21 2.09 -0.91
CA ASN A 333 4.22 1.83 -2.35
C ASN A 333 3.94 0.37 -2.72
N ALA A 334 3.74 -0.53 -1.75
CA ALA A 334 3.30 -1.90 -2.02
C ALA A 334 1.89 -1.91 -2.65
N PRO A 335 1.70 -2.50 -3.86
CA PRO A 335 0.39 -2.56 -4.50
C PRO A 335 -0.67 -3.27 -3.66
N SER A 336 -0.30 -4.37 -2.98
CA SER A 336 -1.22 -5.18 -2.19
C SER A 336 -1.59 -4.58 -0.83
N ALA A 337 -0.78 -3.64 -0.30
CA ALA A 337 -1.09 -2.96 0.95
C ALA A 337 -2.30 -2.04 0.84
N ILE A 338 -2.93 -1.81 1.98
CA ILE A 338 -3.88 -0.72 2.20
C ILE A 338 -3.07 0.48 2.72
N THR A 339 -2.67 1.36 1.81
CA THR A 339 -1.92 2.58 2.07
C THR A 339 -2.88 3.70 2.42
N VAL A 340 -2.68 4.32 3.59
CA VAL A 340 -3.67 5.24 4.18
C VAL A 340 -3.10 6.65 4.30
N GLY A 341 -3.75 7.60 3.62
CA GLY A 341 -3.51 9.02 3.81
C GLY A 341 -4.36 9.60 4.95
N ALA A 342 -4.19 10.88 5.26
CA ALA A 342 -4.86 11.53 6.39
C ALA A 342 -5.80 12.65 5.96
N VAL A 343 -6.97 12.73 6.60
CA VAL A 343 -7.87 13.89 6.57
C VAL A 343 -7.90 14.62 7.91
N ASP A 344 -8.18 15.92 7.83
CA ASP A 344 -8.58 16.76 8.96
C ASP A 344 -10.10 16.82 8.99
N THR A 345 -10.69 16.12 9.96
CA THR A 345 -12.14 15.98 10.14
C THR A 345 -12.79 17.19 10.80
N LYS A 346 -11.99 18.22 11.13
CA LYS A 346 -12.43 19.39 11.93
C LYS A 346 -13.03 19.02 13.29
N ASN A 347 -12.86 17.78 13.74
CA ASN A 347 -13.52 17.19 14.89
C ASN A 347 -15.07 17.27 14.81
N THR A 348 -15.61 17.11 13.60
CA THR A 348 -17.06 17.02 13.34
C THR A 348 -17.38 15.62 12.82
N ALA A 349 -18.64 15.21 12.93
CA ALA A 349 -19.15 14.00 12.28
C ALA A 349 -19.65 14.27 10.85
N PHE A 350 -19.60 15.52 10.39
CA PHE A 350 -20.10 15.95 9.10
C PHE A 350 -18.93 16.01 8.11
N HIS A 351 -18.94 15.19 7.06
CA HIS A 351 -17.79 15.08 6.16
C HIS A 351 -17.64 16.24 5.16
N GLY A 352 -18.67 17.08 4.99
CA GLY A 352 -18.63 18.16 4.01
C GLY A 352 -17.56 19.24 4.29
N ASP A 353 -17.04 19.34 5.52
CA ASP A 353 -15.93 20.22 5.89
C ASP A 353 -14.56 19.52 6.03
N ASP A 354 -14.50 18.23 5.75
CA ASP A 354 -13.29 17.42 5.83
C ASP A 354 -12.37 17.68 4.66
N ARG A 355 -11.07 17.78 4.93
CA ARG A 355 -10.06 18.12 3.92
C ARG A 355 -8.84 17.25 4.10
N ILE A 356 -8.17 16.89 3.00
CA ILE A 356 -6.88 16.20 3.06
C ILE A 356 -5.93 16.99 3.95
N ALA A 357 -5.34 16.30 4.93
CA ALA A 357 -4.39 16.89 5.84
C ALA A 357 -3.19 17.41 5.04
N TRP A 358 -2.73 18.62 5.37
CA TRP A 358 -1.66 19.28 4.62
C TRP A 358 -0.37 18.44 4.57
N PHE A 359 -0.07 17.69 5.62
CA PHE A 359 1.11 16.82 5.66
C PHE A 359 0.92 15.49 4.91
N SER A 360 -0.31 15.06 4.60
CA SER A 360 -0.57 13.73 4.03
C SER A 360 0.14 13.59 2.70
N SER A 361 1.00 12.57 2.58
CA SER A 361 1.64 12.22 1.31
C SER A 361 0.61 11.88 0.24
N ARG A 362 0.96 12.20 -1.00
CA ARG A 362 0.14 12.03 -2.21
C ARG A 362 0.90 11.20 -3.24
N GLY A 363 0.18 10.44 -4.03
CA GLY A 363 0.71 9.68 -5.16
C GLY A 363 1.11 10.55 -6.34
N PRO A 364 1.40 9.93 -7.49
CA PRO A 364 1.66 8.50 -7.62
C PRO A 364 2.96 8.12 -6.86
N THR A 365 3.27 6.85 -6.68
CA THR A 365 4.59 6.48 -6.12
C THR A 365 5.70 6.96 -7.06
N TRP A 366 6.74 7.63 -6.55
CA TRP A 366 7.69 8.34 -7.43
C TRP A 366 8.50 7.43 -8.37
N TYR A 367 8.71 6.16 -7.99
CA TYR A 367 9.54 5.23 -8.75
C TYR A 367 8.72 4.45 -9.80
N ASP A 368 7.66 3.76 -9.38
CA ASP A 368 6.87 2.86 -10.24
C ASP A 368 5.55 3.47 -10.73
N GLY A 369 5.19 4.68 -10.28
CA GLY A 369 4.00 5.38 -10.77
C GLY A 369 2.65 4.86 -10.25
N PHE A 370 2.60 3.97 -9.24
CA PHE A 370 1.33 3.45 -8.70
C PHE A 370 0.46 4.55 -8.07
N ALA A 371 -0.85 4.45 -8.27
CA ALA A 371 -1.84 5.30 -7.64
C ALA A 371 -1.97 4.94 -6.16
N LYS A 372 -1.69 5.93 -5.29
CA LYS A 372 -1.71 5.83 -3.83
C LYS A 372 -2.02 7.23 -3.26
N PRO A 373 -2.54 7.37 -2.03
CA PRO A 373 -2.99 6.30 -1.13
C PRO A 373 -4.22 5.57 -1.69
N ASP A 374 -4.60 4.42 -1.11
CA ASP A 374 -5.81 3.69 -1.52
C ASP A 374 -7.06 4.34 -0.90
N VAL A 375 -6.95 4.80 0.36
CA VAL A 375 -8.00 5.51 1.11
C VAL A 375 -7.38 6.57 2.02
N VAL A 376 -8.20 7.46 2.55
CA VAL A 376 -7.81 8.37 3.63
C VAL A 376 -8.65 8.14 4.88
N ALA A 377 -8.11 8.50 6.05
CA ALA A 377 -8.81 8.36 7.32
C ALA A 377 -8.50 9.55 8.26
N PRO A 378 -9.32 9.76 9.30
CA PRO A 378 -9.03 10.75 10.33
C PRO A 378 -7.58 10.64 10.84
N GLY A 379 -6.82 11.73 10.76
CA GLY A 379 -5.39 11.70 11.10
C GLY A 379 -4.85 12.99 11.73
N VAL A 380 -5.72 13.94 12.06
CA VAL A 380 -5.32 15.25 12.62
C VAL A 380 -5.86 15.41 14.03
N GLY A 381 -4.96 15.63 14.99
CA GLY A 381 -5.33 16.01 16.36
C GLY A 381 -6.05 14.92 17.15
N LEU A 382 -5.77 13.65 16.85
CA LEU A 382 -6.46 12.53 17.51
C LEU A 382 -5.88 12.31 18.92
N VAL A 383 -6.77 12.25 19.91
CA VAL A 383 -6.43 11.96 21.30
C VAL A 383 -6.52 10.46 21.55
N SER A 384 -5.48 9.87 22.11
CA SER A 384 -5.42 8.43 22.42
C SER A 384 -4.48 8.18 23.60
N ASP A 385 -4.34 6.90 23.98
CA ASP A 385 -3.46 6.42 25.03
C ASP A 385 -2.04 6.98 24.93
N ALA A 386 -1.47 7.34 26.08
CA ALA A 386 -0.09 7.79 26.20
C ALA A 386 0.74 6.78 27.00
N ALA A 387 1.94 6.49 26.51
CA ALA A 387 2.90 5.68 27.27
C ALA A 387 3.32 6.40 28.56
N ARG A 388 3.46 5.62 29.65
CA ARG A 388 3.94 6.14 30.95
C ARG A 388 5.30 6.82 30.85
N SER A 389 6.22 6.23 30.08
CA SER A 389 7.54 6.77 29.75
C SER A 389 7.59 7.06 28.26
N SER A 390 7.57 8.33 27.86
CA SER A 390 7.56 8.70 26.45
C SER A 390 8.57 9.81 26.20
N SER A 391 9.65 9.48 25.48
CA SER A 391 10.60 10.48 25.02
C SER A 391 9.93 11.50 24.08
N LEU A 392 8.94 11.07 23.27
CA LEU A 392 8.16 11.94 22.41
C LEU A 392 7.45 13.04 23.21
N LEU A 393 6.75 12.69 24.29
CA LEU A 393 6.03 13.66 25.12
C LEU A 393 6.96 14.47 26.02
N ASN A 394 8.18 14.01 26.27
CA ASN A 394 9.21 14.82 26.94
C ASN A 394 9.71 15.94 26.02
N VAL A 395 9.89 15.65 24.73
CA VAL A 395 10.29 16.65 23.73
C VAL A 395 9.12 17.58 23.36
N PHE A 396 7.89 17.05 23.33
CA PHE A 396 6.68 17.78 22.95
C PHE A 396 5.60 17.74 24.05
N PRO A 397 5.83 18.38 25.22
CA PRO A 397 4.89 18.33 26.34
C PRO A 397 3.53 18.96 26.03
N GLN A 398 3.44 19.83 25.02
CA GLN A 398 2.18 20.42 24.56
C GLN A 398 1.21 19.42 23.93
N LEU A 399 1.67 18.20 23.60
CA LEU A 399 0.83 17.14 23.05
C LEU A 399 0.13 16.32 24.15
N VAL A 400 0.42 16.59 25.42
CA VAL A 400 -0.22 15.90 26.55
C VAL A 400 -1.63 16.45 26.76
N VAL A 401 -2.61 15.56 26.77
CA VAL A 401 -4.00 15.84 27.16
C VAL A 401 -4.27 15.17 28.50
N THR A 402 -4.88 15.89 29.44
CA THR A 402 -5.27 15.32 30.74
C THR A 402 -6.79 15.19 30.82
N LYS A 403 -7.28 13.98 31.07
CA LYS A 403 -8.70 13.71 31.27
C LYS A 403 -8.89 12.80 32.48
N SER A 404 -9.80 13.17 33.38
CA SER A 404 -10.08 12.40 34.61
C SER A 404 -8.81 12.08 35.44
N GLY A 405 -7.83 13.00 35.45
CA GLY A 405 -6.54 12.80 36.14
C GLY A 405 -5.60 11.78 35.48
N LYS A 406 -5.91 11.35 34.24
CA LYS A 406 -5.09 10.44 33.42
C LYS A 406 -4.49 11.20 32.24
N ARG A 407 -3.29 10.80 31.82
CA ARG A 407 -2.55 11.39 30.69
C ARG A 407 -2.85 10.63 29.41
N PHE A 408 -3.07 11.39 28.34
CA PHE A 408 -3.28 10.96 26.97
C PHE A 408 -2.37 11.79 26.05
N ALA A 409 -2.24 11.38 24.80
CA ALA A 409 -1.46 12.09 23.80
C ALA A 409 -2.36 12.50 22.62
N MET A 410 -2.16 13.72 22.12
CA MET A 410 -2.80 14.24 20.92
C MET A 410 -1.77 14.29 19.78
N LEU A 411 -1.92 13.41 18.79
CA LEU A 411 -0.98 13.30 17.66
C LEU A 411 -1.68 13.51 16.32
N SER A 412 -0.89 13.90 15.32
CA SER A 412 -1.31 14.03 13.92
C SER A 412 -0.31 13.33 13.01
N GLY A 413 -0.81 12.57 12.04
CA GLY A 413 0.01 11.85 11.06
C GLY A 413 -0.78 10.81 10.28
N THR A 414 -0.24 10.39 9.14
CA THR A 414 -0.77 9.20 8.42
C THR A 414 -0.61 7.92 9.25
N SER A 415 0.31 7.88 10.22
CA SER A 415 0.37 6.85 11.27
C SER A 415 -0.94 6.66 12.04
N MET A 416 -1.58 7.77 12.41
CA MET A 416 -2.85 7.76 13.14
C MET A 416 -3.99 7.33 12.21
N ALA A 417 -3.97 7.79 10.96
CA ALA A 417 -4.93 7.39 9.94
C ALA A 417 -4.85 5.87 9.63
N ALA A 418 -3.64 5.31 9.53
CA ALA A 418 -3.42 3.87 9.37
C ALA A 418 -3.93 3.07 10.58
N ALA A 419 -3.76 3.58 11.80
CA ALA A 419 -4.32 2.97 13.01
C ALA A 419 -5.87 2.93 12.95
N VAL A 420 -6.49 4.04 12.55
CA VAL A 420 -7.94 4.12 12.35
C VAL A 420 -8.41 3.09 11.31
N ALA A 421 -7.72 3.03 10.16
CA ALA A 421 -8.01 2.07 9.10
C ALA A 421 -7.86 0.62 9.54
N THR A 422 -6.83 0.30 10.33
CA THR A 422 -6.64 -1.02 10.94
C THR A 422 -7.82 -1.41 11.83
N GLY A 423 -8.36 -0.45 12.59
CA GLY A 423 -9.58 -0.65 13.37
C GLY A 423 -10.78 -0.98 12.47
N VAL A 424 -11.03 -0.19 11.43
CA VAL A 424 -12.15 -0.43 10.51
C VAL A 424 -12.01 -1.76 9.77
N ALA A 425 -10.80 -2.11 9.31
CA ALA A 425 -10.52 -3.40 8.70
C ALA A 425 -10.84 -4.56 9.66
N SER A 426 -10.49 -4.42 10.94
CA SER A 426 -10.78 -5.44 11.96
C SER A 426 -12.28 -5.61 12.18
N LEU A 427 -13.06 -4.53 12.18
CA LEU A 427 -14.53 -4.59 12.27
C LEU A 427 -15.14 -5.27 11.05
N ALA A 428 -14.66 -4.95 9.84
CA ALA A 428 -15.13 -5.59 8.61
C ALA A 428 -14.81 -7.09 8.58
N ILE A 429 -13.62 -7.52 9.03
CA ILE A 429 -13.26 -8.94 9.11
C ILE A 429 -14.16 -9.67 10.12
N GLU A 430 -14.40 -9.10 11.30
CA GLU A 430 -15.32 -9.70 12.29
C GLU A 430 -16.74 -9.83 11.73
N ALA A 431 -17.24 -8.77 11.08
CA ALA A 431 -18.57 -8.75 10.48
C ALA A 431 -18.72 -9.84 9.41
N ASN A 432 -17.75 -9.94 8.49
CA ASN A 432 -17.78 -10.96 7.44
C ASN A 432 -17.77 -12.38 8.02
N ARG A 433 -16.89 -12.66 8.99
CA ARG A 433 -16.80 -13.99 9.65
C ARG A 433 -18.07 -14.34 10.42
N SER A 434 -18.73 -13.34 11.02
CA SER A 434 -19.97 -13.52 11.76
C SER A 434 -21.15 -13.79 10.84
N ALA A 435 -21.27 -13.05 9.73
CA ALA A 435 -22.30 -13.24 8.72
C ALA A 435 -22.10 -14.54 7.91
N HIS A 436 -20.84 -14.96 7.71
CA HIS A 436 -20.49 -16.12 6.89
C HIS A 436 -19.59 -17.12 7.63
N PRO A 437 -20.12 -17.89 8.60
CA PRO A 437 -19.35 -18.86 9.35
C PRO A 437 -18.57 -19.86 8.46
N GLY A 438 -17.27 -19.97 8.72
CA GLY A 438 -16.33 -20.80 7.94
C GLY A 438 -15.84 -20.16 6.64
N GLY A 439 -16.28 -18.94 6.32
CA GLY A 439 -15.72 -18.10 5.27
C GLY A 439 -14.75 -17.07 5.85
N TYR A 440 -13.69 -16.77 5.11
CA TYR A 440 -12.69 -15.78 5.51
C TYR A 440 -12.44 -14.84 4.33
N PRO A 441 -12.63 -13.52 4.48
CA PRO A 441 -12.37 -12.60 3.38
C PRO A 441 -10.86 -12.57 3.11
N THR A 442 -10.48 -12.53 1.83
CA THR A 442 -9.07 -12.36 1.46
C THR A 442 -8.61 -10.93 1.81
N PRO A 443 -7.30 -10.68 1.93
CA PRO A 443 -6.82 -9.31 2.13
C PRO A 443 -7.29 -8.33 1.04
N ASN A 444 -7.36 -8.79 -0.20
CA ASN A 444 -7.85 -8.00 -1.32
C ASN A 444 -9.34 -7.69 -1.19
N THR A 445 -10.15 -8.65 -0.74
CA THR A 445 -11.56 -8.43 -0.42
C THR A 445 -11.73 -7.36 0.64
N VAL A 446 -10.94 -7.39 1.73
CA VAL A 446 -10.99 -6.36 2.79
C VAL A 446 -10.59 -4.99 2.25
N LYS A 447 -9.49 -4.91 1.47
CA LYS A 447 -9.07 -3.67 0.81
C LYS A 447 -10.18 -3.10 -0.09
N ALA A 448 -10.87 -3.96 -0.84
CA ALA A 448 -11.98 -3.54 -1.69
C ALA A 448 -13.19 -3.05 -0.91
N MET A 449 -13.55 -3.72 0.20
CA MET A 449 -14.63 -3.28 1.09
C MET A 449 -14.38 -1.87 1.62
N LEU A 450 -13.16 -1.57 2.04
CA LEU A 450 -12.79 -0.24 2.53
C LEU A 450 -12.81 0.81 1.42
N GLN A 451 -12.28 0.49 0.23
CA GLN A 451 -12.20 1.42 -0.87
C GLN A 451 -13.57 1.77 -1.45
N TYR A 452 -14.39 0.76 -1.74
CA TYR A 452 -15.67 0.93 -2.41
C TYR A 452 -16.70 1.64 -1.54
N SER A 453 -16.66 1.41 -0.22
CA SER A 453 -17.57 2.06 0.74
C SER A 453 -17.11 3.43 1.21
N ALA A 454 -15.92 3.88 0.81
CA ALA A 454 -15.35 5.17 1.21
C ALA A 454 -16.23 6.34 0.75
N LEU A 455 -16.11 7.48 1.45
CA LEU A 455 -16.86 8.70 1.16
C LEU A 455 -15.96 9.70 0.40
N PRO A 456 -16.39 10.25 -0.75
CA PRO A 456 -15.60 11.25 -1.47
C PRO A 456 -15.28 12.49 -0.63
N VAL A 457 -14.01 12.92 -0.65
CA VAL A 457 -13.53 14.12 0.06
C VAL A 457 -13.61 15.34 -0.85
N LEU A 458 -14.23 16.42 -0.35
CA LEU A 458 -14.49 17.62 -1.14
C LEU A 458 -13.36 18.65 -1.07
N VAL A 459 -12.93 19.20 -2.22
CA VAL A 459 -11.92 20.28 -2.33
C VAL A 459 -12.49 21.60 -1.82
N SER A 460 -13.72 21.91 -2.19
CA SER A 460 -14.34 23.23 -1.94
C SER A 460 -15.82 23.08 -1.56
N LYS A 461 -16.43 24.15 -1.04
CA LYS A 461 -17.88 24.21 -0.78
C LYS A 461 -18.73 24.08 -2.06
N LYS A 462 -18.11 24.10 -3.24
CA LYS A 462 -18.78 23.94 -4.54
C LYS A 462 -18.90 22.47 -5.00
N LEU A 463 -18.58 21.50 -4.13
CA LEU A 463 -18.68 20.05 -4.41
C LEU A 463 -17.69 19.52 -5.46
N ASP A 464 -16.56 20.21 -5.69
CA ASP A 464 -15.48 19.63 -6.49
C ASP A 464 -14.78 18.53 -5.68
N GLU A 465 -14.67 17.33 -6.23
CA GLU A 465 -13.97 16.20 -5.59
C GLU A 465 -12.46 16.38 -5.60
N THR A 466 -11.80 15.82 -4.58
CA THR A 466 -10.34 15.83 -4.48
C THR A 466 -9.74 14.89 -5.52
N ASP A 467 -8.52 15.15 -5.98
CA ASP A 467 -7.85 14.21 -6.90
C ASP A 467 -7.59 12.86 -6.21
N SER A 468 -7.76 11.75 -6.95
CA SER A 468 -7.58 10.39 -6.42
C SER A 468 -6.16 10.10 -5.94
N LEU A 469 -5.15 10.84 -6.41
CA LEU A 469 -3.77 10.74 -5.92
C LEU A 469 -3.58 11.36 -4.53
N SER A 470 -4.55 12.14 -4.06
CA SER A 470 -4.57 12.72 -2.72
C SER A 470 -5.52 12.01 -1.78
N GLN A 471 -6.72 11.64 -2.26
CA GLN A 471 -7.76 11.02 -1.44
C GLN A 471 -7.87 9.50 -1.57
N GLY A 472 -7.21 8.89 -2.55
CA GLY A 472 -7.50 7.52 -2.93
C GLY A 472 -8.93 7.42 -3.47
N THR A 473 -9.70 6.45 -2.97
CA THR A 473 -11.14 6.32 -3.23
C THR A 473 -12.02 7.09 -2.25
N GLY A 474 -11.43 7.82 -1.29
CA GLY A 474 -12.13 8.66 -0.32
C GLY A 474 -11.81 8.37 1.13
N GLU A 475 -12.56 9.01 2.02
CA GLU A 475 -12.48 8.84 3.47
C GLU A 475 -13.16 7.56 3.95
N LEU A 476 -12.54 6.88 4.91
CA LEU A 476 -13.07 5.65 5.49
C LEU A 476 -14.46 5.81 6.12
N ASN A 477 -15.30 4.80 5.86
CA ASN A 477 -16.68 4.70 6.31
C ASN A 477 -16.89 3.35 7.01
N ALA A 478 -16.87 3.33 8.35
CA ALA A 478 -16.94 2.06 9.06
C ALA A 478 -18.30 1.37 8.92
N ILE A 479 -19.39 2.14 8.85
CA ILE A 479 -20.74 1.60 8.63
C ILE A 479 -20.81 0.92 7.26
N GLY A 480 -20.40 1.61 6.20
CA GLY A 480 -20.45 1.08 4.85
C GLY A 480 -19.54 -0.14 4.68
N ALA A 481 -18.32 -0.10 5.22
CA ALA A 481 -17.40 -1.23 5.18
C ALA A 481 -17.96 -2.48 5.89
N VAL A 482 -18.60 -2.31 7.06
CA VAL A 482 -19.24 -3.41 7.79
C VAL A 482 -20.45 -3.95 7.03
N GLN A 483 -21.33 -3.09 6.51
CA GLN A 483 -22.49 -3.53 5.73
C GLN A 483 -22.07 -4.31 4.49
N LEU A 484 -21.03 -3.85 3.81
CA LEU A 484 -20.48 -4.53 2.65
C LEU A 484 -19.81 -5.86 3.04
N ALA A 485 -19.15 -5.90 4.20
CA ALA A 485 -18.59 -7.12 4.77
C ALA A 485 -19.64 -8.17 5.11
N GLU A 486 -20.80 -7.76 5.63
CA GLU A 486 -21.93 -8.65 5.87
C GLU A 486 -22.61 -9.12 4.58
N ALA A 487 -22.57 -8.32 3.52
CA ALA A 487 -23.18 -8.67 2.24
C ALA A 487 -22.33 -9.63 1.40
N ILE A 488 -21.00 -9.52 1.46
CA ILE A 488 -20.05 -10.31 0.67
C ILE A 488 -19.88 -11.70 1.28
N ASN A 489 -20.31 -12.73 0.56
CA ASN A 489 -20.06 -14.12 0.91
C ASN A 489 -18.75 -14.61 0.29
N PRO A 490 -17.64 -14.74 1.05
CA PRO A 490 -16.35 -15.18 0.52
C PRO A 490 -16.32 -16.67 0.13
N ARG A 491 -17.44 -17.38 0.26
CA ARG A 491 -17.60 -18.79 -0.13
C ARG A 491 -18.53 -18.97 -1.32
N ALA A 492 -19.06 -17.88 -1.88
CA ALA A 492 -19.91 -17.95 -3.05
C ALA A 492 -19.13 -18.61 -4.19
N ARG A 493 -19.79 -19.53 -4.91
CA ARG A 493 -19.18 -20.12 -6.10
C ARG A 493 -19.18 -19.12 -7.25
N LEU A 494 -18.33 -19.37 -8.24
CA LEU A 494 -18.46 -18.74 -9.55
C LEU A 494 -19.90 -18.86 -10.06
N ASN A 495 -20.46 -17.76 -10.56
CA ASN A 495 -21.85 -17.60 -11.03
C ASN A 495 -22.95 -17.58 -9.95
N GLU A 496 -22.61 -17.69 -8.65
CA GLU A 496 -23.52 -17.34 -7.56
C GLU A 496 -23.36 -15.84 -7.24
N GLY A 497 -24.45 -15.17 -6.84
CA GLY A 497 -24.37 -13.79 -6.38
C GLY A 497 -23.48 -13.68 -5.15
N TRP A 498 -22.25 -13.22 -5.34
CA TRP A 498 -21.24 -13.20 -4.28
C TRP A 498 -21.48 -12.09 -3.23
N ALA A 499 -22.26 -11.07 -3.60
CA ALA A 499 -22.75 -10.05 -2.69
C ALA A 499 -24.28 -10.08 -2.62
N GLN A 500 -24.83 -10.09 -1.40
CA GLN A 500 -26.24 -9.82 -1.16
C GLN A 500 -26.58 -8.36 -1.48
N PHE A 501 -27.87 -8.02 -1.61
CA PHE A 501 -28.30 -6.65 -1.87
C PHE A 501 -27.85 -5.69 -0.75
N PHE A 502 -27.24 -4.57 -1.15
CA PHE A 502 -26.90 -3.46 -0.27
C PHE A 502 -27.19 -2.13 -0.97
N VAL A 503 -27.29 -1.04 -0.19
CA VAL A 503 -27.45 0.32 -0.71
C VAL A 503 -26.10 1.04 -0.54
N PRO A 504 -25.47 1.54 -1.62
CA PRO A 504 -24.16 2.19 -1.55
C PRO A 504 -24.26 3.64 -1.03
N ALA A 505 -24.84 3.80 0.16
CA ALA A 505 -24.94 5.07 0.86
C ALA A 505 -24.99 4.86 2.38
N THR A 506 -24.40 5.78 3.12
CA THR A 506 -24.38 5.75 4.60
C THR A 506 -25.06 6.99 5.16
N PHE A 507 -25.92 6.82 6.17
CA PHE A 507 -26.40 7.95 6.97
C PHE A 507 -25.43 8.26 8.11
N ILE A 508 -24.67 9.35 7.99
CA ILE A 508 -23.64 9.79 8.94
C ILE A 508 -23.59 11.33 9.00
N GLY A 509 -23.22 11.91 10.13
CA GLY A 509 -23.19 13.37 10.27
C GLY A 509 -24.53 14.09 10.09
N GLY A 510 -25.66 13.37 10.13
CA GLY A 510 -27.00 13.91 9.90
C GLY A 510 -27.39 14.02 8.42
N VAL A 511 -26.59 13.47 7.51
CA VAL A 511 -26.82 13.47 6.05
C VAL A 511 -26.67 12.05 5.49
N VAL A 512 -27.24 11.81 4.30
CA VAL A 512 -27.02 10.58 3.54
C VAL A 512 -25.86 10.84 2.58
N GLU A 513 -24.74 10.16 2.80
CA GLU A 513 -23.53 10.27 2.00
C GLU A 513 -23.45 9.09 1.02
N PRO A 514 -23.33 9.34 -0.30
CA PRO A 514 -23.10 8.27 -1.26
C PRO A 514 -21.69 7.70 -1.10
N TRP A 515 -21.53 6.40 -1.30
CA TRP A 515 -20.21 5.78 -1.36
C TRP A 515 -19.53 6.09 -2.70
N SER A 516 -18.19 6.09 -2.72
CA SER A 516 -17.40 6.31 -3.94
C SER A 516 -17.66 5.24 -4.99
N GLN A 517 -17.83 3.97 -4.57
CA GLN A 517 -17.97 2.81 -5.46
C GLN A 517 -16.76 2.64 -6.40
N GLU A 518 -15.60 3.11 -5.95
CA GLU A 518 -14.32 3.06 -6.67
C GLU A 518 -13.35 2.08 -6.02
N LEU A 519 -12.46 1.50 -6.84
CA LEU A 519 -11.31 0.72 -6.40
C LEU A 519 -10.06 1.24 -7.10
N ILE A 520 -9.00 1.50 -6.34
CA ILE A 520 -7.66 1.74 -6.88
C ILE A 520 -6.84 0.46 -6.77
N TRP A 521 -6.27 0.04 -7.90
CA TRP A 521 -5.43 -1.14 -7.98
C TRP A 521 -4.23 -0.91 -8.91
N GLY A 522 -3.04 -0.73 -8.33
CA GLY A 522 -1.83 -0.42 -9.11
C GLY A 522 -1.92 0.95 -9.79
N SER A 523 -1.97 0.99 -11.12
CA SER A 523 -2.15 2.20 -11.93
C SER A 523 -3.60 2.47 -12.35
N GLU A 524 -4.53 1.56 -12.03
CA GLU A 524 -5.90 1.60 -12.53
C GLU A 524 -6.89 2.10 -11.47
N LEU A 525 -7.89 2.86 -11.93
CA LEU A 525 -9.09 3.21 -11.17
C LEU A 525 -10.27 2.45 -11.79
N ILE A 526 -10.90 1.59 -11.00
CA ILE A 526 -12.06 0.81 -11.42
C ILE A 526 -13.30 1.43 -10.76
N SER A 527 -14.21 1.98 -11.56
CA SER A 527 -15.45 2.62 -11.08
C SER A 527 -16.67 2.08 -11.82
N ASN A 528 -17.57 1.41 -11.11
CA ASN A 528 -18.92 1.03 -11.56
C ASN A 528 -19.73 0.47 -10.36
N ALA A 529 -21.01 0.85 -10.26
CA ALA A 529 -21.92 0.40 -9.21
C ALA A 529 -22.01 -1.13 -9.07
N SER A 530 -21.75 -1.89 -10.14
CA SER A 530 -21.79 -3.36 -10.15
C SER A 530 -20.42 -4.03 -9.94
N VAL A 531 -19.31 -3.29 -9.76
CA VAL A 531 -17.96 -3.87 -9.58
C VAL A 531 -17.96 -4.88 -8.45
N ILE A 532 -18.64 -4.57 -7.34
CA ILE A 532 -18.77 -5.48 -6.20
C ILE A 532 -19.96 -6.47 -6.32
N ALA A 533 -20.81 -6.37 -7.33
CA ALA A 533 -21.94 -7.29 -7.49
C ALA A 533 -21.64 -8.44 -8.46
N THR A 534 -20.76 -8.23 -9.46
CA THR A 534 -20.66 -9.13 -10.63
C THR A 534 -19.27 -9.73 -10.89
N HIS A 535 -18.23 -9.35 -10.16
CA HIS A 535 -16.85 -9.80 -10.45
C HIS A 535 -16.18 -10.41 -9.20
N SER A 536 -16.57 -11.60 -8.76
CA SER A 536 -15.92 -12.27 -7.61
C SER A 536 -14.44 -12.59 -7.87
N SER A 537 -14.07 -12.88 -9.13
CA SER A 537 -12.73 -13.29 -9.55
C SER A 537 -11.63 -12.24 -9.33
N ILE A 538 -11.95 -10.93 -9.33
CA ILE A 538 -10.94 -9.88 -9.05
C ILE A 538 -10.49 -9.87 -7.58
N PHE A 539 -11.17 -10.60 -6.69
CA PHE A 539 -10.90 -10.60 -5.26
C PHE A 539 -10.25 -11.89 -4.74
N GLU A 540 -10.13 -12.92 -5.59
CA GLU A 540 -9.67 -14.26 -5.17
C GLU A 540 -8.17 -14.48 -5.40
N ASN A 541 -7.60 -14.13 -6.56
CA ASN A 541 -6.16 -14.30 -6.84
C ASN A 541 -5.63 -13.32 -7.90
N ILE A 542 -5.10 -12.16 -7.49
CA ILE A 542 -4.34 -11.28 -8.39
C ILE A 542 -2.83 -11.53 -8.19
N VAL A 543 -2.17 -12.06 -9.22
CA VAL A 543 -0.70 -12.18 -9.26
C VAL A 543 -0.15 -10.99 -10.05
N TRP A 544 0.67 -10.17 -9.39
CA TRP A 544 1.42 -9.10 -10.04
C TRP A 544 2.76 -9.61 -10.56
N GLY A 545 3.01 -9.50 -11.86
CA GLY A 545 4.33 -9.59 -12.45
C GLY A 545 5.04 -8.25 -12.37
N THR A 546 6.26 -8.20 -11.83
CA THR A 546 7.05 -6.97 -11.74
C THR A 546 8.10 -6.88 -12.85
N LEU A 547 8.28 -5.69 -13.42
CA LEU A 547 9.32 -5.20 -14.33
C LEU A 547 10.68 -5.96 -14.29
N ARG A 548 10.77 -7.11 -14.97
CA ARG A 548 12.03 -7.68 -15.47
C ARG A 548 11.77 -8.39 -16.79
N ALA A 549 12.74 -8.27 -17.70
CA ALA A 549 12.68 -8.77 -19.07
C ALA A 549 12.73 -10.29 -19.23
N ASP A 550 12.76 -11.06 -18.12
CA ASP A 550 12.98 -12.51 -18.17
C ASP A 550 12.21 -13.24 -17.04
N LEU A 551 10.91 -13.03 -16.86
CA LEU A 551 10.13 -13.71 -15.80
C LEU A 551 9.08 -14.67 -16.35
N ASP A 552 9.30 -15.98 -16.27
CA ASP A 552 8.23 -16.95 -16.51
C ASP A 552 7.22 -16.91 -15.34
N ASN A 553 5.96 -16.57 -15.64
CA ASN A 553 4.87 -16.66 -14.67
C ASN A 553 4.07 -17.93 -14.92
N ILE A 554 4.16 -18.89 -14.00
CA ILE A 554 3.33 -20.09 -14.00
C ILE A 554 2.19 -19.86 -13.01
N VAL A 555 0.97 -19.74 -13.53
CA VAL A 555 -0.25 -19.71 -12.71
C VAL A 555 -0.89 -21.09 -12.78
N TRP A 556 -1.04 -21.72 -11.61
CA TRP A 556 -1.53 -23.09 -11.49
C TRP A 556 -2.79 -23.14 -10.64
N GLY A 557 -3.88 -23.67 -11.21
CA GLY A 557 -5.13 -23.93 -10.52
C GLY A 557 -5.39 -25.44 -10.42
N THR A 558 -5.64 -25.94 -9.20
CA THR A 558 -5.95 -27.37 -8.93
C THR A 558 -7.39 -27.61 -8.49
N LEU A 559 -8.24 -26.58 -8.55
CA LEU A 559 -9.59 -26.64 -8.01
C LEU A 559 -10.61 -26.81 -9.14
N ALA A 560 -11.80 -27.27 -8.74
CA ALA A 560 -12.89 -27.62 -9.64
C ALA A 560 -13.27 -26.48 -10.60
N ASP A 561 -13.14 -25.24 -10.17
CA ASP A 561 -13.36 -24.03 -10.98
C ASP A 561 -12.18 -23.07 -10.67
N PHE A 562 -11.49 -22.56 -11.69
CA PHE A 562 -10.40 -21.59 -11.52
C PHE A 562 -10.46 -20.52 -12.62
N ASP A 563 -10.47 -19.26 -12.20
CA ASP A 563 -10.27 -18.10 -13.08
C ASP A 563 -8.95 -17.44 -12.72
N ASN A 564 -8.06 -17.31 -13.70
CA ASN A 564 -6.78 -16.65 -13.51
C ASN A 564 -6.77 -15.36 -14.32
N ILE A 565 -6.60 -14.22 -13.63
CA ILE A 565 -6.39 -12.91 -14.28
C ILE A 565 -4.94 -12.50 -14.05
N VAL A 566 -4.17 -12.45 -15.13
CA VAL A 566 -2.82 -11.88 -15.14
C VAL A 566 -2.90 -10.50 -15.79
N TRP A 567 -2.51 -9.46 -15.05
CA TRP A 567 -2.62 -8.06 -15.49
C TRP A 567 -1.33 -7.28 -15.23
N GLY A 568 -0.86 -6.51 -16.22
CA GLY A 568 0.30 -5.62 -16.05
C GLY A 568 0.60 -4.79 -17.30
N THR A 569 1.13 -3.58 -17.12
CA THR A 569 1.45 -2.64 -18.21
C THR A 569 2.82 -2.87 -18.85
N ASP A 570 3.72 -3.60 -18.17
CA ASP A 570 5.10 -3.90 -18.61
C ASP A 570 5.50 -5.38 -18.37
N ALA A 571 4.52 -6.25 -18.09
CA ALA A 571 4.74 -7.63 -17.61
C ALA A 571 4.79 -8.70 -18.72
N VAL A 572 4.77 -8.30 -19.99
CA VAL A 572 4.61 -9.22 -21.13
C VAL A 572 5.95 -9.60 -21.79
N TRP A 573 7.05 -9.46 -21.06
CA TRP A 573 8.39 -9.97 -21.45
C TRP A 573 8.62 -11.39 -20.91
N ALA A 574 7.59 -12.24 -20.99
CA ALA A 574 7.49 -13.49 -20.25
C ALA A 574 6.74 -14.54 -21.07
N SER A 575 7.27 -15.75 -21.16
CA SER A 575 6.48 -16.89 -21.62
C SER A 575 5.47 -17.25 -20.52
N HIS A 576 4.18 -17.18 -20.86
CA HIS A 576 3.11 -17.54 -19.93
C HIS A 576 2.63 -18.96 -20.19
N VAL A 577 2.58 -19.77 -19.14
CA VAL A 577 1.91 -21.08 -19.15
C VAL A 577 0.77 -21.02 -18.13
N VAL A 578 -0.46 -20.97 -18.65
CA VAL A 578 -1.67 -21.10 -17.84
C VAL A 578 -2.23 -22.50 -18.03
N TRP A 579 -2.34 -23.25 -16.93
CA TRP A 579 -2.68 -24.67 -16.95
C TRP A 579 -3.67 -25.03 -15.84
N GLY A 580 -4.71 -25.79 -16.18
CA GLY A 580 -5.50 -26.59 -15.24
C GLY A 580 -5.50 -28.09 -15.55
N ASP A 581 -5.49 -28.91 -14.50
CA ASP A 581 -5.58 -30.38 -14.58
C ASP A 581 -6.83 -30.95 -13.87
N ARG A 582 -7.09 -32.24 -14.15
CA ARG A 582 -8.41 -32.87 -14.00
C ARG A 582 -8.52 -33.72 -12.73
N THR A 583 -9.68 -33.66 -12.06
CA THR A 583 -10.29 -34.82 -11.35
C THR A 583 -11.49 -35.37 -12.15
N VAL A 584 -11.59 -36.69 -12.28
CA VAL A 584 -12.60 -37.39 -13.10
C VAL A 584 -14.01 -37.29 -12.47
N GLY A 585 -14.97 -36.64 -13.15
CA GLY A 585 -16.41 -36.90 -12.92
C GLY A 585 -17.31 -35.73 -12.50
N MET A 586 -16.86 -34.47 -12.53
CA MET A 586 -17.71 -33.29 -12.26
C MET A 586 -17.85 -32.40 -13.52
N ARG A 587 -18.91 -31.60 -13.60
CA ARG A 587 -19.05 -30.51 -14.58
C ARG A 587 -18.23 -29.33 -14.07
N LEU A 588 -17.34 -28.77 -14.91
CA LEU A 588 -16.42 -27.69 -14.58
C LEU A 588 -16.44 -26.66 -15.71
N GLU A 589 -16.33 -25.37 -15.37
CA GLU A 589 -16.19 -24.22 -16.27
C GLU A 589 -14.91 -23.45 -15.86
N GLY A 590 -14.19 -22.82 -16.79
CA GLY A 590 -13.03 -22.00 -16.48
C GLY A 590 -12.64 -21.06 -17.61
N GLU A 591 -12.34 -19.81 -17.27
CA GLU A 591 -11.97 -18.74 -18.22
C GLU A 591 -10.51 -18.31 -17.99
N ASN A 592 -9.72 -18.23 -19.06
CA ASN A 592 -8.38 -17.63 -18.99
C ASN A 592 -8.34 -16.37 -19.86
N ILE A 593 -8.09 -15.22 -19.21
CA ILE A 593 -7.92 -13.94 -19.88
C ILE A 593 -6.46 -13.52 -19.75
N VAL A 594 -5.76 -13.46 -20.89
CA VAL A 594 -4.37 -12.98 -20.97
C VAL A 594 -4.34 -11.72 -21.83
N TRP A 595 -3.80 -10.63 -21.28
CA TRP A 595 -3.84 -9.31 -21.91
C TRP A 595 -2.47 -8.62 -21.89
N GLY A 596 -2.00 -8.14 -23.05
CA GLY A 596 -0.73 -7.43 -23.18
C GLY A 596 -0.69 -6.40 -24.33
N THR A 597 0.12 -5.34 -24.17
CA THR A 597 0.12 -4.18 -25.10
C THR A 597 1.46 -3.84 -25.77
N LEU A 598 2.47 -4.73 -25.79
CA LEU A 598 3.74 -4.50 -26.50
C LEU A 598 4.40 -5.77 -27.09
N CYS A 599 5.40 -5.57 -27.97
CA CYS A 599 6.05 -6.50 -28.91
C CYS A 599 6.69 -7.77 -28.31
N ASP A 600 6.63 -8.88 -29.07
CA ASP A 600 7.31 -10.18 -28.86
C ASP A 600 6.83 -11.00 -27.65
N ALA A 601 5.51 -11.05 -27.44
CA ALA A 601 4.89 -11.86 -26.39
C ALA A 601 4.46 -13.25 -26.92
N GLU A 602 4.92 -14.33 -26.29
CA GLU A 602 4.47 -15.71 -26.55
C GLU A 602 3.49 -16.17 -25.46
N ASN A 603 2.24 -16.43 -25.83
CA ASN A 603 1.22 -16.92 -24.90
C ASN A 603 0.89 -18.39 -25.20
N ILE A 604 1.07 -19.26 -24.20
CA ILE A 604 0.64 -20.67 -24.27
C ILE A 604 -0.49 -20.87 -23.25
N VAL A 605 -1.71 -21.02 -23.76
CA VAL A 605 -2.91 -21.27 -22.95
C VAL A 605 -3.40 -22.69 -23.21
N TRP A 606 -3.42 -23.52 -22.16
CA TRP A 606 -3.70 -24.95 -22.28
C TRP A 606 -4.82 -25.40 -21.34
N GLY A 607 -5.87 -25.98 -21.92
CA GLY A 607 -6.96 -26.64 -21.19
C GLY A 607 -7.16 -28.09 -21.63
N THR A 608 -7.10 -29.04 -20.70
CA THR A 608 -7.53 -30.44 -20.94
C THR A 608 -8.68 -30.80 -20.04
N LEU A 609 -9.89 -30.87 -20.60
CA LEU A 609 -11.06 -31.37 -19.89
C LEU A 609 -11.64 -32.58 -20.62
N SER A 610 -12.29 -33.43 -19.85
CA SER A 610 -13.05 -34.56 -20.38
C SER A 610 -14.53 -34.29 -20.56
N ARG A 611 -15.05 -33.23 -19.89
CA ARG A 611 -16.45 -32.76 -19.86
C ARG A 611 -16.47 -31.32 -19.28
N GLY A 612 -16.84 -30.31 -20.07
CA GLY A 612 -16.92 -28.88 -19.70
C GLY A 612 -16.63 -27.96 -20.90
N ASP A 613 -17.06 -26.71 -20.82
CA ASP A 613 -16.78 -25.64 -21.81
C ASP A 613 -15.50 -24.91 -21.37
N PHE A 614 -14.70 -24.41 -22.32
CA PHE A 614 -13.42 -23.75 -22.03
C PHE A 614 -13.19 -22.60 -23.01
N ASP A 615 -13.22 -21.38 -22.48
CA ASP A 615 -13.11 -20.15 -23.27
C ASP A 615 -11.80 -19.43 -22.96
N ASN A 616 -11.05 -19.13 -24.01
CA ASN A 616 -9.78 -18.44 -23.92
C ASN A 616 -9.86 -17.12 -24.67
N ILE A 617 -9.54 -16.03 -23.98
CA ILE A 617 -9.41 -14.72 -24.60
C ILE A 617 -7.95 -14.29 -24.51
N VAL A 618 -7.28 -14.24 -25.65
CA VAL A 618 -5.88 -13.81 -25.76
C VAL A 618 -5.82 -12.57 -26.65
N ARG A 619 -5.31 -11.47 -26.09
CA ARG A 619 -5.14 -10.20 -26.82
C ARG A 619 -3.70 -9.71 -26.75
N GLY A 620 -3.11 -9.48 -27.93
CA GLY A 620 -1.80 -8.83 -28.09
C GLY A 620 -1.88 -7.62 -29.03
N THR A 621 -1.22 -6.52 -28.67
CA THR A 621 -1.18 -5.29 -29.47
C THR A 621 0.27 -4.85 -29.63
N ALA A 622 0.81 -4.70 -30.86
CA ALA A 622 2.16 -4.14 -31.03
C ALA A 622 2.11 -2.63 -31.32
N LEU A 623 2.97 -1.87 -30.65
CA LEU A 623 3.13 -0.42 -30.85
C LEU A 623 4.23 -0.04 -31.86
N ARG A 624 4.90 -1.02 -32.48
CA ARG A 624 5.95 -0.78 -33.51
C ARG A 624 5.77 -1.72 -34.70
N THR A 625 6.07 -1.21 -35.90
CA THR A 625 6.17 -2.01 -37.12
C THR A 625 7.35 -2.97 -37.01
N GLY A 626 7.08 -4.28 -36.92
CA GLY A 626 8.08 -5.36 -36.92
C GLY A 626 8.28 -6.08 -35.58
N GLY A 627 7.24 -6.24 -34.76
CA GLY A 627 7.24 -7.19 -33.63
C GLY A 627 6.36 -8.39 -33.94
N ASP A 628 6.74 -9.56 -33.47
CA ASP A 628 6.01 -10.81 -33.68
C ASP A 628 5.08 -11.07 -32.47
N LEU A 629 3.95 -11.73 -32.70
CA LEU A 629 3.01 -12.10 -31.64
C LEU A 629 2.51 -13.51 -31.93
N ASP A 630 3.02 -14.47 -31.17
CA ASP A 630 2.71 -15.89 -31.35
C ASP A 630 1.84 -16.37 -30.19
N ASN A 631 0.63 -16.79 -30.54
CA ASN A 631 -0.32 -17.32 -29.58
C ASN A 631 -0.63 -18.77 -29.93
N ILE A 632 -0.42 -19.67 -28.96
CA ILE A 632 -0.84 -21.07 -29.04
C ILE A 632 -1.99 -21.25 -28.06
N VAL A 633 -3.19 -21.47 -28.61
CA VAL A 633 -4.40 -21.74 -27.83
C VAL A 633 -4.88 -23.14 -28.18
N TRP A 634 -4.95 -24.01 -27.17
CA TRP A 634 -5.32 -25.41 -27.36
C TRP A 634 -6.52 -25.79 -26.48
N GLY A 635 -7.59 -26.27 -27.13
CA GLY A 635 -8.78 -26.83 -26.49
C GLY A 635 -9.12 -28.21 -27.05
N THR A 636 -9.61 -29.13 -26.21
CA THR A 636 -9.81 -30.56 -26.59
C THR A 636 -11.28 -31.00 -26.65
N LEU A 637 -12.26 -30.10 -26.62
CA LEU A 637 -13.69 -30.44 -26.53
C LEU A 637 -14.57 -29.76 -27.60
N ARG A 638 -15.87 -30.13 -27.60
CA ARG A 638 -16.87 -29.76 -28.62
C ARG A 638 -17.32 -28.29 -28.57
N ASP A 639 -17.22 -27.64 -27.41
CA ASP A 639 -17.71 -26.28 -27.17
C ASP A 639 -16.58 -25.43 -26.55
N THR A 640 -15.55 -25.15 -27.36
CA THR A 640 -14.44 -24.26 -26.98
C THR A 640 -14.52 -23.00 -27.81
N GLU A 641 -14.73 -21.83 -27.19
CA GLU A 641 -14.68 -20.55 -27.87
C GLU A 641 -13.32 -19.89 -27.65
N ASN A 642 -12.45 -20.04 -28.63
CA ASN A 642 -11.14 -19.40 -28.59
C ASN A 642 -11.19 -18.10 -29.39
N ILE A 643 -11.01 -16.98 -28.70
CA ILE A 643 -10.88 -15.67 -29.34
C ILE A 643 -9.41 -15.25 -29.24
N VAL A 644 -8.75 -15.25 -30.40
CA VAL A 644 -7.39 -14.74 -30.54
C VAL A 644 -7.40 -13.53 -31.44
N TRP A 645 -6.88 -12.41 -30.94
CA TRP A 645 -6.82 -11.17 -31.68
C TRP A 645 -5.44 -10.52 -31.56
N GLY A 646 -4.82 -10.27 -32.72
CA GLY A 646 -3.58 -9.51 -32.88
C GLY A 646 -3.77 -8.35 -33.85
N THR A 647 -3.01 -7.27 -33.67
CA THR A 647 -3.05 -6.07 -34.51
C THR A 647 -1.82 -5.90 -35.41
N VAL A 648 -1.00 -6.95 -35.61
CA VAL A 648 0.31 -6.88 -36.30
C VAL A 648 0.29 -7.63 -37.63
N ARG A 649 1.19 -7.25 -38.55
CA ARG A 649 1.28 -7.83 -39.91
C ARG A 649 1.82 -9.26 -39.95
N ASP A 650 2.63 -9.65 -38.96
CA ASP A 650 3.37 -10.92 -38.92
C ASP A 650 2.97 -11.80 -37.70
N SER A 651 1.71 -11.72 -37.25
CA SER A 651 1.24 -12.55 -36.12
C SER A 651 0.93 -14.00 -36.55
N GLU A 652 1.60 -15.00 -35.95
CA GLU A 652 1.28 -16.41 -36.15
C GLU A 652 0.37 -16.91 -35.02
N ASN A 653 -0.91 -17.14 -35.34
CA ASN A 653 -1.86 -17.67 -34.36
C ASN A 653 -2.18 -19.12 -34.68
N ILE A 654 -1.87 -20.03 -33.75
CA ILE A 654 -2.28 -21.43 -33.83
C ILE A 654 -3.45 -21.61 -32.86
N VAL A 655 -4.65 -21.71 -33.45
CA VAL A 655 -5.86 -22.12 -32.73
C VAL A 655 -6.18 -23.54 -33.14
N TRP A 656 -6.08 -24.47 -32.20
CA TRP A 656 -6.39 -25.88 -32.45
C TRP A 656 -7.52 -26.36 -31.53
N GLY A 657 -8.53 -26.96 -32.15
CA GLY A 657 -9.68 -27.54 -31.46
C GLY A 657 -10.14 -28.81 -32.15
N THR A 658 -10.70 -29.75 -31.40
CA THR A 658 -11.27 -31.00 -31.96
C THR A 658 -12.77 -30.89 -32.25
N SER A 659 -13.33 -29.67 -32.24
CA SER A 659 -14.77 -29.37 -32.40
C SER A 659 -15.21 -29.26 -33.87
N THR A 660 -16.51 -29.54 -34.12
CA THR A 660 -17.22 -29.39 -35.40
C THR A 660 -17.92 -28.03 -35.57
N THR A 661 -17.74 -27.07 -34.65
CA THR A 661 -18.37 -25.74 -34.67
C THR A 661 -17.33 -24.62 -34.89
N THR A 662 -17.78 -23.55 -35.53
CA THR A 662 -16.98 -22.53 -36.23
C THR A 662 -15.90 -21.86 -35.37
N THR A 663 -14.63 -22.22 -35.57
CA THR A 663 -13.49 -21.41 -35.12
C THR A 663 -13.48 -20.08 -35.88
N THR A 664 -13.65 -18.95 -35.20
CA THR A 664 -13.59 -17.62 -35.84
C THR A 664 -12.21 -17.02 -35.60
N VAL A 665 -11.30 -17.17 -36.57
CA VAL A 665 -10.04 -16.43 -36.58
C VAL A 665 -10.27 -15.09 -37.28
N THR A 666 -10.15 -13.98 -36.56
CA THR A 666 -10.30 -12.64 -37.15
C THR A 666 -8.92 -12.00 -37.34
N THR A 667 -8.35 -12.13 -38.53
CA THR A 667 -7.15 -11.38 -38.93
C THR A 667 -7.57 -10.07 -39.60
N ASN A 668 -7.44 -8.93 -38.93
CA ASN A 668 -7.60 -7.62 -39.58
C ASN A 668 -6.31 -7.23 -40.33
N GLY A 669 -6.01 -7.97 -41.40
CA GLY A 669 -4.97 -7.64 -42.38
C GLY A 669 -5.55 -6.83 -43.54
N GLY A 670 -5.77 -5.53 -43.33
CA GLY A 670 -6.05 -4.60 -44.43
C GLY A 670 -4.78 -4.38 -45.27
N ARG A 671 -4.90 -4.56 -46.59
CA ARG A 671 -3.85 -4.37 -47.62
C ARG A 671 -2.94 -3.18 -47.38
#